data_AF-A0A9J5XXG4-F1
#
_entry.id   AF-A0A9J5XXG4-F1
#
_cell.length_a   1.000
_cell.length_b   1.000
_cell.length_c   1.000
_cell.angle_alpha   90.00
_cell.angle_beta   90.00
_cell.angle_gamma   90.00
#
_symmetry.space_group_name_H-M   'P 1'
#
loop_
_entity.id
_entity.type
_entity.pdbx_description
1 polymer ?
#
loop_
_entity_poly.entity_id
_entity_poly.type
_entity_poly.pdbx_seq_one_letter_code
_entity_poly.pdbx_strand_id
1 'polypeptide(L)'
;MSQQESHALSVDSSNISKMKQKNNNNGEEERKKTHQKVSLLKLFSFADSYDYLLMFLGSIGACLHGASVPVFFIFFGKMINIAGLAYLFPAQTSHKIAKYSLDFVYLSVVILFSSWIEVACWMHSGERQAAKIRMAYLKSMLNQDISLFDTEASTGEVISAITSDIIIVQDAISEKAGNFLHYISRFLAGFTIGFIRVWQISLVTLSIVPLIALAGGIYAYVTIGLIARVRKSYIKAGEIAEEVVANIRTVQAFTGEEKAVKSYKGALLNTYKYGRKAGLAKGLGLGTLHCVLFLSWSLLVWFTSIIVHKNIANGGDSFTTMLNVVIAGLSLGQAAPDITAFLRAKSAAYPIFEMIERDTISKTSSKSGQKLSKVDGHIQFKDVCFSYPSRPDVVIFDKLSLDIPSGKIVALVGGSGSGKSTVISLIERFYEPLSGQILLDGCDIRHLDLKWLRQQIGLVNQEPALFATTIRENILYGKSDASLEDIARAAKLSEAMTFVNNLPDRFETQVGERGVQLSGGQKQRIAISRAIVKNPSIILLDEATSALDAESEKSVQDALDRVMVGRTTVIVAHRLSTIRNADIIAVVNNGKIVESGSHEELISKPNSAYASLVQLQHAASSHLHPSQEPTMGRPHSIRYSRELSRTTTRSRGASFRSEKSVSGIGAGGVEDVKSQNISAGRLYSMISPEWHYGVIGTVCAFIAGAQMPLFALGVSQALVSYYMDWDTTRHEVKKICFLFCVGAVLTVVVHAIAHTCFGIIGERLTLRMREMMFSAMLRNEIGWFDEMNNSSSTLASRLESDATLLRTVVVDRSTILLQNVGLVATSFIIAFILNWRLTLVVIAMYPLIVSGHISEKLFMSGFGGDLSKAYLRANMFAGEAVSNIRTVAAFCAEEKVTDLYARELVEPAKRSFSRGQTAGILYGVSQFFIFSSYALALWYVAQVFSYLNCSSCCFVVGNFFEWQRQLAFQ
;
A
#
# COMPACT_ATOMS: atom_id res chain seq x y z
N MET A 1 12.56 -68.19 -9.29
CA MET A 1 11.73 -67.03 -9.69
C MET A 1 11.45 -66.05 -8.54
N SER A 2 11.26 -66.48 -7.29
CA SER A 2 10.95 -65.56 -6.17
C SER A 2 12.12 -64.73 -5.59
N GLN A 3 13.38 -64.99 -5.96
CA GLN A 3 14.54 -64.21 -5.52
C GLN A 3 15.02 -63.14 -6.53
N GLN A 4 14.56 -63.19 -7.78
CA GLN A 4 14.87 -62.17 -8.79
C GLN A 4 13.87 -61.00 -8.76
N GLU A 5 12.61 -61.25 -8.38
CA GLU A 5 11.60 -60.20 -8.23
C GLU A 5 11.84 -59.31 -6.99
N SER A 6 12.37 -59.85 -5.90
CA SER A 6 12.69 -59.06 -4.69
C SER A 6 13.89 -58.12 -4.90
N HIS A 7 14.83 -58.49 -5.77
CA HIS A 7 15.95 -57.63 -6.14
C HIS A 7 15.55 -56.53 -7.14
N ALA A 8 14.58 -56.76 -8.02
CA ALA A 8 14.06 -55.74 -8.93
C ALA A 8 13.21 -54.67 -8.19
N LEU A 9 12.37 -55.09 -7.23
CA LEU A 9 11.53 -54.19 -6.43
C LEU A 9 12.31 -53.33 -5.41
N SER A 10 13.47 -53.80 -4.94
CA SER A 10 14.33 -53.03 -4.03
C SER A 10 15.19 -51.98 -4.76
N VAL A 11 15.55 -52.21 -6.03
CA VAL A 11 16.28 -51.23 -6.84
C VAL A 11 15.37 -50.07 -7.27
N ASP A 12 14.10 -50.34 -7.63
CA ASP A 12 13.15 -49.29 -8.00
C ASP A 12 12.72 -48.41 -6.83
N SER A 13 12.53 -48.97 -5.63
CA SER A 13 12.22 -48.19 -4.43
C SER A 13 13.39 -47.28 -3.99
N SER A 14 14.63 -47.69 -4.24
CA SER A 14 15.83 -46.88 -3.99
C SER A 14 15.98 -45.72 -4.99
N ASN A 15 15.56 -45.90 -6.24
CA ASN A 15 15.58 -44.86 -7.26
C ASN A 15 14.42 -43.87 -7.10
N ILE A 16 13.23 -44.34 -6.70
CA ILE A 16 12.07 -43.50 -6.39
C ILE A 16 12.30 -42.66 -5.14
N SER A 17 13.00 -43.19 -4.13
CA SER A 17 13.40 -42.43 -2.94
C SER A 17 14.49 -41.38 -3.24
N LYS A 18 15.47 -41.71 -4.10
CA LYS A 18 16.46 -40.72 -4.60
C LYS A 18 15.83 -39.63 -5.48
N MET A 19 14.85 -39.96 -6.33
CA MET A 19 14.08 -38.95 -7.10
C MET A 19 13.21 -38.08 -6.20
N LYS A 20 12.58 -38.65 -5.16
CA LYS A 20 11.83 -37.86 -4.15
C LYS A 20 12.76 -36.98 -3.30
N GLN A 21 13.97 -37.43 -2.96
CA GLN A 21 14.97 -36.61 -2.28
C GLN A 21 15.53 -35.50 -3.18
N LYS A 22 15.72 -35.76 -4.48
CA LYS A 22 16.17 -34.73 -5.45
C LYS A 22 15.09 -33.69 -5.74
N ASN A 23 13.81 -34.10 -5.83
CA ASN A 23 12.68 -33.16 -5.93
C ASN A 23 12.38 -32.42 -4.62
N ASN A 24 12.59 -33.02 -3.44
CA ASN A 24 12.51 -32.30 -2.17
C ASN A 24 13.68 -31.33 -2.00
N ASN A 25 14.89 -31.65 -2.46
CA ASN A 25 16.02 -30.73 -2.41
C ASN A 25 15.84 -29.56 -3.39
N ASN A 26 15.32 -29.79 -4.60
CA ASN A 26 14.99 -28.71 -5.53
C ASN A 26 13.82 -27.85 -5.03
N GLY A 27 12.80 -28.46 -4.40
CA GLY A 27 11.70 -27.74 -3.76
C GLY A 27 12.10 -27.01 -2.46
N GLU A 28 13.14 -27.49 -1.76
CA GLU A 28 13.76 -26.79 -0.62
C GLU A 28 14.72 -25.69 -1.07
N GLU A 29 15.38 -25.80 -2.22
CA GLU A 29 16.15 -24.71 -2.84
C GLU A 29 15.24 -23.61 -3.39
N GLU A 30 14.09 -23.95 -4.00
CA GLU A 30 13.08 -22.96 -4.40
C GLU A 30 12.39 -22.30 -3.19
N ARG A 31 12.17 -23.02 -2.08
CA ARG A 31 11.69 -22.42 -0.81
C ARG A 31 12.79 -21.69 -0.03
N LYS A 32 14.07 -21.84 -0.40
CA LYS A 32 15.23 -21.15 0.20
C LYS A 32 15.73 -19.94 -0.61
N LYS A 33 14.97 -19.39 -1.56
CA LYS A 33 15.08 -17.96 -1.86
C LYS A 33 14.56 -17.18 -0.66
N THR A 34 15.35 -17.16 0.41
CA THR A 34 15.20 -16.21 1.51
C THR A 34 15.15 -14.85 0.85
N HIS A 35 14.04 -14.11 1.00
CA HIS A 35 13.92 -12.73 0.53
C HIS A 35 15.20 -11.99 0.91
N GLN A 36 16.09 -11.79 -0.06
CA GLN A 36 17.31 -11.06 0.17
C GLN A 36 16.89 -9.65 0.57
N LYS A 37 17.55 -9.10 1.58
CA LYS A 37 17.18 -7.80 2.14
C LYS A 37 18.25 -6.80 1.78
N VAL A 38 17.82 -5.66 1.28
CA VAL A 38 18.71 -4.51 1.03
C VAL A 38 19.37 -4.08 2.35
N SER A 39 20.63 -3.64 2.33
CA SER A 39 21.26 -3.02 3.50
C SER A 39 20.51 -1.74 3.92
N LEU A 40 20.48 -1.41 5.22
CA LEU A 40 19.75 -0.23 5.70
C LEU A 40 20.33 1.08 5.12
N LEU A 41 21.65 1.18 4.98
CA LEU A 41 22.29 2.35 4.36
C LEU A 41 21.95 2.49 2.87
N LYS A 42 21.74 1.36 2.18
CA LYS A 42 21.42 1.36 0.76
C LYS A 42 20.02 1.92 0.50
N LEU A 43 19.10 1.93 1.49
CA LEU A 43 17.80 2.63 1.39
C LEU A 43 17.96 4.13 1.14
N PHE A 44 19.05 4.75 1.63
CA PHE A 44 19.36 6.17 1.47
C PHE A 44 20.28 6.46 0.26
N SER A 45 20.49 5.49 -0.64
CA SER A 45 21.42 5.63 -1.77
C SER A 45 21.01 6.69 -2.79
N PHE A 46 19.74 7.11 -2.82
CA PHE A 46 19.21 8.13 -3.73
C PHE A 46 19.25 9.56 -3.14
N ALA A 47 19.79 9.74 -1.93
CA ALA A 47 19.98 11.04 -1.31
C ALA A 47 21.05 11.87 -2.05
N ASP A 48 20.72 13.11 -2.42
CA ASP A 48 21.72 14.07 -2.91
C ASP A 48 22.34 14.90 -1.77
N SER A 49 23.28 15.80 -2.08
CA SER A 49 23.93 16.67 -1.09
C SER A 49 22.95 17.55 -0.31
N TYR A 50 21.84 17.94 -0.92
CA TYR A 50 20.79 18.70 -0.26
C TYR A 50 19.95 17.81 0.67
N ASP A 51 19.65 16.58 0.25
CA ASP A 51 18.99 15.57 1.09
C ASP A 51 19.85 15.21 2.31
N TYR A 52 21.17 15.13 2.16
CA TYR A 52 22.11 14.96 3.29
C TYR A 52 22.07 16.14 4.26
N LEU A 53 22.02 17.38 3.76
CA LEU A 53 21.87 18.57 4.60
C LEU A 53 20.53 18.56 5.36
N LEU A 54 19.44 18.21 4.68
CA LEU A 54 18.12 18.08 5.30
C LEU A 54 18.12 16.99 6.38
N MET A 55 18.64 15.80 6.08
CA MET A 55 18.73 14.71 7.07
C MET A 55 19.59 15.11 8.27
N PHE A 56 20.67 15.85 8.06
CA PHE A 56 21.50 16.37 9.15
C PHE A 56 20.72 17.36 10.04
N LEU A 57 20.08 18.37 9.45
CA LEU A 57 19.27 19.34 10.20
C LEU A 57 18.09 18.67 10.91
N GLY A 58 17.39 17.77 10.23
CA GLY A 58 16.28 16.98 10.80
C GLY A 58 16.74 16.08 11.94
N SER A 59 17.94 15.50 11.86
CA SER A 59 18.53 14.72 12.95
C SER A 59 18.87 15.58 14.16
N ILE A 60 19.39 16.80 13.96
CA ILE A 60 19.61 17.76 15.07
C ILE A 60 18.28 18.12 15.72
N GLY A 61 17.25 18.41 14.91
CA GLY A 61 15.89 18.67 15.38
C GLY A 61 15.34 17.53 16.23
N ALA A 62 15.41 16.29 15.73
CA ALA A 62 14.98 15.08 16.42
C ALA A 62 15.73 14.85 17.72
N CYS A 63 17.06 15.07 17.72
CA CYS A 63 17.88 14.92 18.92
C CYS A 63 17.50 15.94 20.00
N LEU A 64 17.37 17.22 19.62
CA LEU A 64 16.99 18.29 20.54
C LEU A 64 15.56 18.08 21.08
N HIS A 65 14.64 17.73 20.19
CA HIS A 65 13.25 17.46 20.56
C HIS A 65 13.14 16.23 21.48
N GLY A 66 13.84 15.14 21.18
CA GLY A 66 13.91 13.95 22.04
C GLY A 66 14.46 14.25 23.43
N ALA A 67 15.56 15.02 23.51
CA ALA A 67 16.22 15.40 24.76
C ALA A 67 15.45 16.44 25.60
N SER A 68 14.50 17.15 24.99
CA SER A 68 13.72 18.20 25.66
C SER A 68 12.89 17.68 26.84
N VAL A 69 12.34 16.46 26.75
CA VAL A 69 11.54 15.84 27.82
C VAL A 69 12.41 15.50 29.04
N PRO A 70 13.60 14.89 28.90
CA PRO A 70 14.53 14.76 30.02
C PRO A 70 14.94 16.08 30.67
N VAL A 71 15.15 17.13 29.88
CA VAL A 71 15.46 18.48 30.36
C VAL A 71 14.27 19.10 31.10
N PHE A 72 13.04 18.88 30.61
CA PHE A 72 11.81 19.29 31.28
C PHE A 72 11.75 18.77 32.72
N PHE A 73 12.08 17.48 32.94
CA PHE A 73 12.09 16.93 34.29
C PHE A 73 13.18 17.50 35.19
N ILE A 74 14.31 17.98 34.64
CA ILE A 74 15.30 18.71 35.44
C ILE A 74 14.70 20.01 35.96
N PHE A 75 14.04 20.79 35.12
CA PHE A 75 13.41 22.05 35.54
C PHE A 75 12.28 21.78 36.54
N PHE A 76 11.53 20.72 36.32
CA PHE A 76 10.50 20.25 37.23
C PHE A 76 11.07 19.83 38.60
N GLY A 77 12.19 19.11 38.63
CA GLY A 77 12.90 18.74 39.86
C GLY A 77 13.38 19.94 40.66
N LYS A 78 13.96 20.95 39.99
CA LYS A 78 14.37 22.20 40.65
C LYS A 78 13.18 22.90 41.30
N MET A 79 12.05 22.91 40.60
CA MET A 79 10.81 23.49 41.10
C MET A 79 10.25 22.71 42.31
N ILE A 80 10.30 21.37 42.31
CA ILE A 80 9.98 20.54 43.49
C ILE A 80 10.81 20.97 44.70
N ASN A 81 12.13 21.08 44.53
CA ASN A 81 13.04 21.42 45.64
C ASN A 81 12.68 22.78 46.26
N ILE A 82 12.35 23.77 45.41
CA ILE A 82 11.96 25.11 45.86
C ILE A 82 10.59 25.07 46.55
N ALA A 83 9.64 24.32 45.99
CA ALA A 83 8.30 24.17 46.55
C ALA A 83 8.32 23.43 47.90
N GLY A 84 9.21 22.46 48.08
CA GLY A 84 9.45 21.80 49.38
C GLY A 84 9.99 22.76 50.45
N LEU A 85 10.80 23.75 50.05
CA LEU A 85 11.31 24.80 50.92
C LEU A 85 10.30 25.93 51.19
N ALA A 86 9.19 25.98 50.44
CA ALA A 86 8.14 27.00 50.59
C ALA A 86 7.49 26.98 51.98
N TYR A 87 7.51 25.84 52.66
CA TYR A 87 7.04 25.67 54.04
C TYR A 87 7.79 26.57 55.03
N LEU A 88 9.07 26.86 54.75
CA LEU A 88 9.94 27.64 55.63
C LEU A 88 9.95 29.13 55.24
N PHE A 89 9.82 29.48 53.95
CA PHE A 89 9.93 30.87 53.45
C PHE A 89 8.95 31.20 52.29
N PRO A 90 7.68 31.53 52.55
CA PRO A 90 6.65 31.67 51.51
C PRO A 90 6.88 32.81 50.50
N ALA A 91 7.23 34.01 50.99
CA ALA A 91 7.34 35.22 50.17
C ALA A 91 8.53 35.19 49.19
N GLN A 92 9.68 34.65 49.61
CA GLN A 92 10.85 34.47 48.73
C GLN A 92 10.64 33.35 47.70
N THR A 93 9.75 32.41 47.99
CA THR A 93 9.49 31.23 47.15
C THR A 93 8.60 31.59 45.95
N SER A 94 7.57 32.42 46.13
CA SER A 94 6.70 32.89 45.03
C SER A 94 7.49 33.54 43.89
N HIS A 95 8.40 34.49 44.20
CA HIS A 95 9.23 35.16 43.19
C HIS A 95 10.16 34.18 42.46
N LYS A 96 10.73 33.19 43.16
CA LYS A 96 11.58 32.16 42.54
C LYS A 96 10.76 31.26 41.59
N ILE A 97 9.58 30.80 41.99
CA ILE A 97 8.71 29.95 41.15
C ILE A 97 8.29 30.70 39.87
N ALA A 98 7.93 31.98 39.97
CA ALA A 98 7.61 32.81 38.80
C ALA A 98 8.80 33.01 37.85
N LYS A 99 10.03 33.00 38.37
CA LYS A 99 11.24 33.04 37.52
C LYS A 99 11.47 31.70 36.82
N TYR A 100 11.30 30.57 37.51
CA TYR A 100 11.47 29.24 36.93
C TYR A 100 10.37 28.86 35.92
N SER A 101 9.17 29.46 36.00
CA SER A 101 8.16 29.23 34.95
C SER A 101 8.60 29.75 33.58
N LEU A 102 9.47 30.77 33.52
CA LEU A 102 10.07 31.24 32.26
C LEU A 102 10.99 30.20 31.62
N ASP A 103 11.68 29.37 32.41
CA ASP A 103 12.52 28.28 31.87
C ASP A 103 11.69 27.27 31.06
N PHE A 104 10.45 27.02 31.48
CA PHE A 104 9.50 26.18 30.72
C PHE A 104 9.04 26.86 29.44
N VAL A 105 8.87 28.19 29.42
CA VAL A 105 8.57 28.94 28.19
C VAL A 105 9.74 28.85 27.21
N TYR A 106 10.96 29.08 27.68
CA TYR A 106 12.16 28.97 26.83
C TYR A 106 12.32 27.56 26.27
N LEU A 107 12.10 26.53 27.09
CA LEU A 107 12.09 25.15 26.63
C LEU A 107 11.00 24.90 25.57
N SER A 108 9.80 25.45 25.77
CA SER A 108 8.69 25.33 24.80
C SER A 108 9.04 25.96 23.44
N VAL A 109 9.74 27.10 23.45
CA VAL A 109 10.23 27.75 22.22
C VAL A 109 11.29 26.90 21.53
N VAL A 110 12.21 26.29 22.28
CA VAL A 110 13.19 25.35 21.70
C VAL A 110 12.47 24.15 21.07
N ILE A 111 11.48 23.58 21.76
CA ILE A 111 10.69 22.45 21.26
C ILE A 111 9.93 22.81 19.99
N LEU A 112 9.32 24.00 19.92
CA LEU A 112 8.62 24.51 18.73
C LEU A 112 9.52 24.42 17.48
N PHE A 113 10.72 24.98 17.56
CA PHE A 113 11.63 25.00 16.42
C PHE A 113 12.27 23.63 16.16
N SER A 114 12.65 22.88 17.19
CA SER A 114 13.31 21.58 17.02
C SER A 114 12.37 20.54 16.39
N SER A 115 11.10 20.51 16.83
CA SER A 115 10.09 19.59 16.30
C SER A 115 9.62 19.97 14.89
N TRP A 116 9.57 21.27 14.57
CA TRP A 116 9.33 21.72 13.20
C TRP A 116 10.46 21.28 12.26
N ILE A 117 11.71 21.55 12.64
CA ILE A 117 12.90 21.16 11.83
C ILE A 117 12.94 19.65 11.63
N GLU A 118 12.70 18.87 12.69
CA GLU A 118 12.62 17.40 12.62
C GLU A 118 11.64 16.93 11.54
N VAL A 119 10.37 17.30 11.67
CA VAL A 119 9.31 16.81 10.78
C VAL A 119 9.47 17.36 9.37
N ALA A 120 9.76 18.65 9.23
CA ALA A 120 9.86 19.30 7.92
C ALA A 120 11.03 18.74 7.09
N CYS A 121 12.20 18.54 7.70
CA CYS A 121 13.38 18.07 7.00
C CYS A 121 13.29 16.57 6.63
N TRP A 122 12.87 15.71 7.57
CA TRP A 122 12.76 14.26 7.33
C TRP A 122 11.68 13.93 6.29
N MET A 123 10.51 14.57 6.37
CA MET A 123 9.47 14.34 5.38
C MET A 123 9.86 14.87 4.01
N HIS A 124 10.53 16.02 3.93
CA HIS A 124 10.95 16.57 2.65
C HIS A 124 12.03 15.72 1.97
N SER A 125 13.03 15.26 2.72
CA SER A 125 14.09 14.38 2.21
C SER A 125 13.51 13.04 1.73
N GLY A 126 12.63 12.41 2.51
CA GLY A 126 12.04 11.13 2.13
C GLY A 126 11.14 11.21 0.89
N GLU A 127 10.39 12.30 0.70
CA GLU A 127 9.62 12.51 -0.54
C GLU A 127 10.53 12.66 -1.78
N ARG A 128 11.58 13.47 -1.67
CA ARG A 128 12.54 13.69 -2.77
C ARG A 128 13.20 12.38 -3.18
N GLN A 129 13.65 11.59 -2.21
CA GLN A 129 14.24 10.28 -2.45
C GLN A 129 13.22 9.31 -3.06
N ALA A 130 11.99 9.26 -2.55
CA ALA A 130 10.95 8.40 -3.11
C ALA A 130 10.62 8.76 -4.57
N ALA A 131 10.53 10.06 -4.92
CA ALA A 131 10.33 10.51 -6.29
C ALA A 131 11.50 10.10 -7.21
N LYS A 132 12.75 10.21 -6.75
CA LYS A 132 13.93 9.73 -7.48
C LYS A 132 13.91 8.22 -7.68
N ILE A 133 13.50 7.45 -6.65
CA ILE A 133 13.36 5.99 -6.75
C ILE A 133 12.27 5.61 -7.75
N ARG A 134 11.10 6.27 -7.73
CA ARG A 134 10.02 6.05 -8.73
C ARG A 134 10.52 6.27 -10.15
N MET A 135 11.22 7.39 -10.37
CA MET A 135 11.79 7.73 -11.67
C MET A 135 12.83 6.69 -12.12
N ALA A 136 13.77 6.35 -11.24
CA ALA A 136 14.84 5.39 -11.55
C ALA A 136 14.28 3.99 -11.81
N TYR A 137 13.31 3.55 -11.03
CA TYR A 137 12.65 2.25 -11.21
C TYR A 137 11.87 2.20 -12.52
N LEU A 138 11.02 3.19 -12.82
CA LEU A 138 10.29 3.25 -14.09
C LEU A 138 11.26 3.29 -15.27
N LYS A 139 12.29 4.14 -15.21
CA LYS A 139 13.32 4.20 -16.25
C LYS A 139 14.04 2.87 -16.43
N SER A 140 14.37 2.17 -15.34
CA SER A 140 14.97 0.83 -15.43
C SER A 140 14.01 -0.14 -16.11
N MET A 141 12.75 -0.22 -15.67
CA MET A 141 11.74 -1.10 -16.27
C MET A 141 11.52 -0.87 -17.75
N LEU A 142 11.51 0.39 -18.20
CA LEU A 142 11.35 0.70 -19.63
C LEU A 142 12.55 0.27 -20.49
N ASN A 143 13.74 0.12 -19.90
CA ASN A 143 14.96 -0.31 -20.61
C ASN A 143 15.22 -1.82 -20.51
N GLN A 144 14.43 -2.57 -19.74
CA GLN A 144 14.59 -4.03 -19.65
C GLN A 144 14.12 -4.71 -20.94
N ASP A 145 14.69 -5.89 -21.20
CA ASP A 145 14.29 -6.72 -22.33
C ASP A 145 12.84 -7.20 -22.19
N ILE A 146 12.15 -7.36 -23.33
CA ILE A 146 10.75 -7.80 -23.37
C ILE A 146 10.59 -9.23 -22.82
N SER A 147 11.63 -10.04 -22.91
CA SER A 147 11.68 -11.37 -22.32
C SER A 147 11.41 -11.38 -20.82
N LEU A 148 11.82 -10.33 -20.09
CA LEU A 148 11.56 -10.19 -18.65
C LEU A 148 10.07 -10.08 -18.35
N PHE A 149 9.32 -9.38 -19.19
CA PHE A 149 7.88 -9.17 -19.03
C PHE A 149 7.05 -10.41 -19.35
N ASP A 150 7.63 -11.38 -20.07
CA ASP A 150 6.99 -12.66 -20.36
C ASP A 150 7.25 -13.71 -19.26
N THR A 151 8.27 -13.54 -18.42
CA THR A 151 8.73 -14.53 -17.43
C THR A 151 8.62 -14.07 -15.98
N GLU A 152 9.29 -12.98 -15.63
CA GLU A 152 9.59 -12.57 -14.24
C GLU A 152 8.80 -11.35 -13.78
N ALA A 153 8.50 -10.40 -14.68
CA ALA A 153 7.91 -9.11 -14.33
C ALA A 153 6.52 -8.94 -14.95
N SER A 154 5.47 -9.17 -14.17
CA SER A 154 4.12 -8.82 -14.62
C SER A 154 3.91 -7.31 -14.59
N THR A 155 3.10 -6.79 -15.52
CA THR A 155 2.68 -5.37 -15.51
C THR A 155 2.07 -4.96 -14.17
N GLY A 156 1.32 -5.88 -13.53
CA GLY A 156 0.72 -5.66 -12.22
C GLY A 156 1.75 -5.48 -11.10
N GLU A 157 2.84 -6.25 -11.10
CA GLU A 157 3.92 -6.11 -10.12
C GLU A 157 4.65 -4.77 -10.26
N VAL A 158 4.92 -4.31 -11.48
CA VAL A 158 5.56 -3.01 -11.70
C VAL A 158 4.68 -1.87 -11.18
N ILE A 159 3.37 -1.93 -11.46
CA ILE A 159 2.41 -0.96 -10.94
C ILE A 159 2.34 -1.04 -9.41
N SER A 160 2.29 -2.24 -8.84
CA SER A 160 2.31 -2.45 -7.38
C SER A 160 3.58 -1.89 -6.74
N ALA A 161 4.74 -2.06 -7.37
CA ALA A 161 6.00 -1.53 -6.86
C ALA A 161 5.97 0.01 -6.80
N ILE A 162 5.48 0.67 -7.86
CA ILE A 162 5.37 2.14 -7.93
C ILE A 162 4.34 2.69 -6.93
N THR A 163 3.20 2.01 -6.80
CA THR A 163 2.04 2.50 -6.02
C THR A 163 2.07 2.11 -4.55
N SER A 164 2.66 0.97 -4.19
CA SER A 164 2.65 0.41 -2.83
C SER A 164 4.06 0.29 -2.25
N ASP A 165 4.96 -0.43 -2.91
CA ASP A 165 6.24 -0.80 -2.29
C ASP A 165 7.16 0.40 -2.07
N ILE A 166 7.22 1.34 -3.03
CA ILE A 166 7.96 2.59 -2.85
C ILE A 166 7.35 3.46 -1.73
N ILE A 167 6.04 3.39 -1.48
CA ILE A 167 5.42 4.10 -0.35
C ILE A 167 5.89 3.51 0.99
N ILE A 168 6.02 2.18 1.08
CA ILE A 168 6.55 1.52 2.28
C ILE A 168 8.01 1.95 2.52
N VAL A 169 8.81 2.06 1.45
CA VAL A 169 10.18 2.58 1.54
C VAL A 169 10.17 4.05 1.97
N GLN A 170 9.29 4.88 1.39
CA GLN A 170 9.12 6.29 1.72
C GLN A 170 8.79 6.50 3.20
N ASP A 171 7.82 5.76 3.76
CA ASP A 171 7.44 5.83 5.17
C ASP A 171 8.64 5.58 6.10
N ALA A 172 9.45 4.56 5.78
CA ALA A 172 10.63 4.23 6.55
C ALA A 172 11.73 5.31 6.48
N ILE A 173 12.07 5.82 5.29
CA ILE A 173 13.15 6.81 5.12
C ILE A 173 12.73 8.26 5.46
N SER A 174 11.45 8.49 5.79
CA SER A 174 10.90 9.80 6.16
C SER A 174 10.59 9.87 7.66
N GLU A 175 9.31 9.73 8.03
CA GLU A 175 8.80 9.91 9.39
C GLU A 175 9.43 8.94 10.39
N LYS A 176 9.53 7.65 10.02
CA LYS A 176 10.03 6.62 10.95
C LYS A 176 11.52 6.78 11.26
N ALA A 177 12.30 7.32 10.34
CA ALA A 177 13.71 7.68 10.57
C ALA A 177 13.85 8.80 11.60
N GLY A 178 13.06 9.87 11.46
CA GLY A 178 13.01 10.96 12.45
C GLY A 178 12.58 10.48 13.83
N ASN A 179 11.43 9.79 13.89
CA ASN A 179 10.88 9.24 15.14
C ASN A 179 11.87 8.32 15.87
N PHE A 180 12.54 7.43 15.14
CA PHE A 180 13.53 6.53 15.72
C PHE A 180 14.67 7.32 16.39
N LEU A 181 15.23 8.32 15.70
CA LEU A 181 16.27 9.18 16.26
C LEU A 181 15.78 9.97 17.48
N HIS A 182 14.57 10.50 17.43
CA HIS A 182 13.93 11.21 18.54
C HIS A 182 13.79 10.32 19.78
N TYR A 183 13.27 9.09 19.62
CA TYR A 183 13.11 8.15 20.74
C TYR A 183 14.44 7.66 21.29
N ILE A 184 15.44 7.40 20.44
CA ILE A 184 16.78 7.04 20.88
C ILE A 184 17.46 8.21 21.60
N SER A 185 17.32 9.44 21.12
CA SER A 185 17.83 10.63 21.81
C SER A 185 17.19 10.78 23.19
N ARG A 186 15.87 10.63 23.28
CA ARG A 186 15.13 10.66 24.56
C ARG A 186 15.61 9.58 25.53
N PHE A 187 15.83 8.36 25.02
CA PHE A 187 16.38 7.26 25.80
C PHE A 187 17.77 7.60 26.34
N LEU A 188 18.70 7.99 25.47
CA LEU A 188 20.08 8.32 25.85
C LEU A 188 20.12 9.50 26.83
N ALA A 189 19.45 10.61 26.52
CA ALA A 189 19.42 11.79 27.37
C ALA A 189 18.78 11.48 28.74
N GLY A 190 17.64 10.79 28.77
CA GLY A 190 16.96 10.42 30.02
C GLY A 190 17.81 9.49 30.89
N PHE A 191 18.43 8.48 30.28
CA PHE A 191 19.30 7.54 30.99
C PHE A 191 20.58 8.23 31.51
N THR A 192 21.26 9.01 30.67
CA THR A 192 22.46 9.77 31.06
C THR A 192 22.16 10.75 32.20
N ILE A 193 21.07 11.52 32.10
CA ILE A 193 20.67 12.47 33.16
C ILE A 193 20.35 11.72 34.46
N GLY A 194 19.62 10.60 34.39
CA GLY A 194 19.29 9.80 35.57
C GLY A 194 20.53 9.31 36.32
N PHE A 195 21.48 8.71 35.61
CA PHE A 195 22.71 8.18 36.20
C PHE A 195 23.66 9.26 36.73
N ILE A 196 23.74 10.42 36.07
CA ILE A 196 24.55 11.55 36.56
C ILE A 196 23.98 12.13 37.86
N ARG A 197 22.64 12.21 37.99
CA ARG A 197 21.99 12.82 39.16
C ARG A 197 21.99 11.89 40.36
N VAL A 198 21.34 10.74 40.26
CA VAL A 198 21.21 9.79 41.38
C VAL A 198 21.31 8.35 40.84
N TRP A 199 22.53 7.87 40.68
CA TRP A 199 22.78 6.54 40.12
C TRP A 199 22.13 5.41 40.94
N GLN A 200 21.98 5.56 42.26
CA GLN A 200 21.35 4.55 43.12
C GLN A 200 19.87 4.33 42.76
N ILE A 201 19.12 5.42 42.56
CA ILE A 201 17.70 5.34 42.16
C ILE A 201 17.58 4.82 40.72
N SER A 202 18.50 5.22 39.86
CA SER A 202 18.55 4.74 38.47
C SER A 202 18.75 3.23 38.39
N LEU A 203 19.63 2.64 39.22
CA LEU A 203 19.81 1.18 39.28
C LEU A 203 18.56 0.43 39.75
N VAL A 204 17.85 0.98 40.74
CA VAL A 204 16.58 0.39 41.21
C VAL A 204 15.51 0.49 40.13
N THR A 205 15.45 1.60 39.39
CA THR A 205 14.52 1.73 38.27
C THR A 205 14.89 0.79 37.13
N LEU A 206 16.18 0.58 36.87
CA LEU A 206 16.66 -0.33 35.84
C LEU A 206 16.34 -1.79 36.15
N SER A 207 16.37 -2.22 37.42
CA SER A 207 16.02 -3.59 37.81
C SER A 207 14.53 -3.92 37.59
N ILE A 208 13.68 -2.90 37.54
CA ILE A 208 12.24 -3.02 37.24
C ILE A 208 11.99 -3.26 35.73
N VAL A 209 12.81 -2.69 34.85
CA VAL A 209 12.57 -2.72 33.39
C VAL A 209 12.47 -4.16 32.85
N PRO A 210 13.38 -5.11 33.18
CA PRO A 210 13.25 -6.50 32.75
C PRO A 210 11.95 -7.18 33.21
N LEU A 211 11.43 -6.82 34.40
CA LEU A 211 10.19 -7.38 34.92
C LEU A 211 8.98 -6.91 34.11
N ILE A 212 8.94 -5.62 33.75
CA ILE A 212 7.92 -5.06 32.85
C ILE A 212 8.02 -5.71 31.46
N ALA A 213 9.24 -5.83 30.92
CA ALA A 213 9.48 -6.44 29.61
C ALA A 213 9.05 -7.91 29.59
N LEU A 214 9.32 -8.68 30.66
CA LEU A 214 8.89 -10.06 30.78
C LEU A 214 7.36 -10.18 30.83
N ALA A 215 6.70 -9.37 31.66
CA ALA A 215 5.24 -9.36 31.76
C ALA A 215 4.58 -8.98 30.42
N GLY A 216 5.11 -7.95 29.75
CA GLY A 216 4.65 -7.52 28.43
C GLY A 216 4.92 -8.54 27.33
N GLY A 217 6.09 -9.18 27.36
CA GLY A 217 6.49 -10.23 26.42
C GLY A 217 5.62 -11.48 26.52
N ILE A 218 5.34 -11.96 27.74
CA ILE A 218 4.42 -13.08 27.98
C ILE A 218 3.01 -12.71 27.48
N TYR A 219 2.52 -11.51 27.83
CA TYR A 219 1.23 -11.01 27.37
C TYR A 219 1.14 -10.97 25.84
N ALA A 220 2.16 -10.41 25.17
CA ALA A 220 2.24 -10.32 23.72
C ALA A 220 2.25 -11.70 23.07
N TYR A 221 3.09 -12.63 23.57
CA TYR A 221 3.18 -14.00 23.06
C TYR A 221 1.84 -14.74 23.13
N VAL A 222 1.15 -14.70 24.27
CA VAL A 222 -0.14 -15.35 24.46
C VAL A 222 -1.22 -14.72 23.57
N THR A 223 -1.27 -13.39 23.50
CA THR A 223 -2.29 -12.66 22.75
C THR A 223 -2.14 -12.86 21.25
N ILE A 224 -0.91 -12.73 20.71
CA ILE A 224 -0.61 -12.98 19.29
C ILE A 224 -0.96 -14.42 18.93
N GLY A 225 -0.59 -15.39 19.77
CA GLY A 225 -0.93 -16.80 19.55
C GLY A 225 -2.44 -17.06 19.53
N LEU A 226 -3.23 -16.41 20.40
CA LEU A 226 -4.69 -16.54 20.42
C LEU A 226 -5.36 -15.86 19.23
N ILE A 227 -4.93 -14.64 18.86
CA ILE A 227 -5.43 -13.92 17.67
C ILE A 227 -5.17 -14.76 16.41
N ALA A 228 -4.00 -15.37 16.28
CA ALA A 228 -3.69 -16.26 15.16
C ALA A 228 -4.63 -17.47 15.10
N ARG A 229 -4.99 -18.05 16.25
CA ARG A 229 -5.97 -19.16 16.32
C ARG A 229 -7.39 -18.72 15.95
N VAL A 230 -7.82 -17.53 16.38
CA VAL A 230 -9.11 -16.92 15.99
C VAL A 230 -9.17 -16.72 14.48
N ARG A 231 -8.11 -16.16 13.88
CA ARG A 231 -8.01 -15.98 12.43
C ARG A 231 -8.06 -17.33 11.70
N LYS A 232 -7.30 -18.32 12.17
CA LYS A 232 -7.29 -19.68 11.59
C LYS A 232 -8.64 -20.37 11.66
N SER A 233 -9.40 -20.21 12.75
CA SER A 233 -10.76 -20.77 12.82
C SER A 233 -11.75 -20.02 11.94
N TYR A 234 -11.56 -18.71 11.76
CA TYR A 234 -12.41 -17.92 10.87
C TYR A 234 -12.19 -18.26 9.40
N ILE A 235 -10.95 -18.53 8.96
CA ILE A 235 -10.68 -18.94 7.57
C ILE A 235 -11.56 -20.12 7.16
N LYS A 236 -11.71 -21.14 8.03
CA LYS A 236 -12.61 -22.28 7.79
C LYS A 236 -14.08 -21.89 7.65
N ALA A 237 -14.54 -20.90 8.40
CA ALA A 237 -15.91 -20.38 8.27
C ALA A 237 -16.05 -19.57 6.97
N GLY A 238 -15.03 -18.79 6.60
CA GLY A 238 -14.95 -18.06 5.35
C GLY A 238 -14.99 -18.98 4.13
N GLU A 239 -14.23 -20.08 4.14
CA GLU A 239 -14.24 -21.12 3.11
C GLU A 239 -15.66 -21.68 2.88
N ILE A 240 -16.38 -22.01 3.96
CA ILE A 240 -17.77 -22.48 3.88
C ILE A 240 -18.68 -21.40 3.28
N ALA A 241 -18.55 -20.15 3.71
CA ALA A 241 -19.37 -19.06 3.20
C ALA A 241 -19.10 -18.80 1.71
N GLU A 242 -17.83 -18.81 1.30
CA GLU A 242 -17.40 -18.61 -0.08
C GLU A 242 -17.88 -19.75 -0.99
N GLU A 243 -17.74 -21.01 -0.56
CA GLU A 243 -18.22 -22.18 -1.30
C GLU A 243 -19.74 -22.13 -1.53
N VAL A 244 -20.51 -21.78 -0.49
CA VAL A 244 -21.97 -21.68 -0.55
C VAL A 244 -22.40 -20.54 -1.47
N VAL A 245 -21.77 -19.37 -1.37
CA VAL A 245 -22.12 -18.20 -2.21
C VAL A 245 -21.70 -18.43 -3.66
N ALA A 246 -20.54 -19.02 -3.91
CA ALA A 246 -20.09 -19.37 -5.27
C ALA A 246 -21.04 -20.37 -5.95
N ASN A 247 -21.65 -21.26 -5.18
CA ASN A 247 -22.59 -22.28 -5.67
C ASN A 247 -24.06 -21.99 -5.28
N ILE A 248 -24.42 -20.71 -5.14
CA ILE A 248 -25.74 -20.32 -4.61
C ILE A 248 -26.92 -20.89 -5.40
N ARG A 249 -26.79 -21.02 -6.73
CA ARG A 249 -27.83 -21.61 -7.58
C ARG A 249 -28.13 -23.06 -7.20
N THR A 250 -27.10 -23.84 -6.91
CA THR A 250 -27.24 -25.23 -6.43
C THR A 250 -27.86 -25.25 -5.04
N VAL A 251 -27.41 -24.38 -4.14
CA VAL A 251 -27.91 -24.32 -2.76
C VAL A 251 -29.40 -24.00 -2.73
N GLN A 252 -29.86 -23.02 -3.52
CA GLN A 252 -31.30 -22.67 -3.61
C GLN A 252 -32.12 -23.74 -4.34
N ALA A 253 -31.56 -24.37 -5.39
CA ALA A 253 -32.25 -25.45 -6.12
C ALA A 253 -32.57 -26.68 -5.23
N PHE A 254 -31.74 -26.93 -4.22
CA PHE A 254 -31.95 -28.02 -3.24
C PHE A 254 -32.53 -27.54 -1.90
N THR A 255 -32.94 -26.27 -1.78
CA THR A 255 -33.46 -25.67 -0.54
C THR A 255 -32.51 -25.88 0.65
N GLY A 256 -31.21 -25.71 0.40
CA GLY A 256 -30.11 -25.98 1.32
C GLY A 256 -29.69 -24.82 2.21
N GLU A 257 -30.40 -23.68 2.18
CA GLU A 257 -30.01 -22.43 2.82
C GLU A 257 -29.90 -22.58 4.34
N GLU A 258 -30.88 -23.21 4.99
CA GLU A 258 -30.86 -23.42 6.45
C GLU A 258 -29.71 -24.34 6.88
N LYS A 259 -29.42 -25.36 6.06
CA LYS A 259 -28.30 -26.28 6.30
C LYS A 259 -26.96 -25.54 6.18
N ALA A 260 -26.83 -24.65 5.19
CA ALA A 260 -25.65 -23.81 5.02
C ALA A 260 -25.45 -22.86 6.21
N VAL A 261 -26.50 -22.17 6.67
CA VAL A 261 -26.44 -21.29 7.86
C VAL A 261 -26.03 -22.06 9.11
N LYS A 262 -26.57 -23.26 9.32
CA LYS A 262 -26.22 -24.11 10.47
C LYS A 262 -24.76 -24.58 10.42
N SER A 263 -24.26 -24.95 9.24
CA SER A 263 -22.85 -25.32 9.02
C SER A 263 -21.91 -24.14 9.34
N TYR A 264 -22.22 -22.97 8.78
CA TYR A 264 -21.45 -21.74 9.01
C TYR A 264 -21.43 -21.35 10.50
N LYS A 265 -22.58 -21.38 11.18
CA LYS A 265 -22.67 -21.17 12.64
C LYS A 265 -21.82 -22.15 13.43
N GLY A 266 -21.83 -23.43 13.05
CA GLY A 266 -20.99 -24.47 13.64
C GLY A 266 -19.49 -24.15 13.57
N ALA A 267 -19.03 -23.65 12.42
CA ALA A 267 -17.65 -23.19 12.24
C ALA A 267 -17.35 -21.93 13.09
N LEU A 268 -18.27 -20.95 13.13
CA LEU A 268 -18.12 -19.72 13.91
C LEU A 268 -18.03 -19.95 15.44
N LEU A 269 -18.64 -21.01 15.97
CA LEU A 269 -18.53 -21.34 17.40
C LEU A 269 -17.08 -21.58 17.86
N ASN A 270 -16.22 -22.09 16.98
CA ASN A 270 -14.80 -22.25 17.28
C ASN A 270 -14.09 -20.89 17.39
N THR A 271 -14.44 -19.95 16.52
CA THR A 271 -13.97 -18.56 16.57
C THR A 271 -14.37 -17.91 17.90
N TYR A 272 -15.63 -18.07 18.33
CA TYR A 272 -16.10 -17.60 19.63
C TYR A 272 -15.32 -18.20 20.82
N LYS A 273 -15.03 -19.51 20.80
CA LYS A 273 -14.28 -20.19 21.87
C LYS A 273 -12.87 -19.60 22.05
N TYR A 274 -12.16 -19.36 20.95
CA TYR A 274 -10.82 -18.76 21.00
C TYR A 274 -10.88 -17.26 21.31
N GLY A 275 -11.86 -16.54 20.76
CA GLY A 275 -12.08 -15.11 21.02
C GLY A 275 -12.36 -14.83 22.50
N ARG A 276 -13.18 -15.66 23.16
CA ARG A 276 -13.41 -15.55 24.62
C ARG A 276 -12.13 -15.72 25.42
N LYS A 277 -11.29 -16.70 25.07
CA LYS A 277 -9.97 -16.90 25.72
C LYS A 277 -9.04 -15.70 25.46
N ALA A 278 -9.10 -15.10 24.28
CA ALA A 278 -8.35 -13.89 23.96
C ALA A 278 -8.79 -12.69 24.81
N GLY A 279 -10.09 -12.53 25.07
CA GLY A 279 -10.61 -11.51 26.00
C GLY A 279 -10.06 -11.65 27.43
N LEU A 280 -10.04 -12.88 27.96
CA LEU A 280 -9.46 -13.16 29.28
C LEU A 280 -7.94 -12.91 29.31
N ALA A 281 -7.22 -13.37 28.29
CA ALA A 281 -5.78 -13.14 28.15
C ALA A 281 -5.45 -11.64 28.08
N LYS A 282 -6.29 -10.84 27.40
CA LYS A 282 -6.19 -9.38 27.37
C LYS A 282 -6.35 -8.77 28.75
N GLY A 283 -7.38 -9.17 29.49
CA GLY A 283 -7.63 -8.67 30.84
C GLY A 283 -6.52 -9.00 31.83
N LEU A 284 -6.09 -10.27 31.86
CA LEU A 284 -4.98 -10.70 32.71
C LEU A 284 -3.66 -10.03 32.33
N GLY A 285 -3.34 -9.95 31.03
CA GLY A 285 -2.09 -9.33 30.58
C GLY A 285 -2.00 -7.84 30.90
N LEU A 286 -3.05 -7.07 30.61
CA LEU A 286 -3.11 -5.65 30.97
C LEU A 286 -3.10 -5.46 32.50
N GLY A 287 -3.83 -6.30 33.25
CA GLY A 287 -3.81 -6.29 34.71
C GLY A 287 -2.43 -6.59 35.29
N THR A 288 -1.71 -7.58 34.77
CA THR A 288 -0.34 -7.92 35.22
C THR A 288 0.64 -6.79 34.92
N LEU A 289 0.56 -6.16 33.75
CA LEU A 289 1.40 -4.99 33.42
C LEU A 289 1.20 -3.84 34.42
N HIS A 290 -0.06 -3.53 34.74
CA HIS A 290 -0.37 -2.52 35.75
C HIS A 290 0.07 -2.96 37.15
N CYS A 291 -0.13 -4.21 37.53
CA CYS A 291 0.33 -4.74 38.81
C CYS A 291 1.85 -4.55 38.99
N VAL A 292 2.65 -4.92 37.99
CA VAL A 292 4.10 -4.69 38.00
C VAL A 292 4.41 -3.21 38.14
N LEU A 293 3.69 -2.32 37.44
CA LEU A 293 3.85 -0.87 37.58
C LEU A 293 3.62 -0.39 39.02
N PHE A 294 2.51 -0.77 39.67
CA PHE A 294 2.21 -0.34 41.05
C PHE A 294 3.25 -0.84 42.06
N LEU A 295 3.66 -2.11 41.95
CA LEU A 295 4.70 -2.68 42.82
C LEU A 295 6.06 -1.99 42.62
N SER A 296 6.39 -1.69 41.37
CA SER A 296 7.61 -0.97 41.00
C SER A 296 7.66 0.42 41.61
N TRP A 297 6.54 1.15 41.54
CA TRP A 297 6.41 2.47 42.14
C TRP A 297 6.39 2.43 43.67
N SER A 298 5.84 1.39 44.27
CA SER A 298 5.93 1.16 45.72
C SER A 298 7.39 1.00 46.16
N LEU A 299 8.17 0.19 45.44
CA LEU A 299 9.61 0.02 45.69
C LEU A 299 10.38 1.33 45.50
N LEU A 300 10.12 2.06 44.41
CA LEU A 300 10.80 3.32 44.11
C LEU A 300 10.52 4.39 45.15
N VAL A 301 9.27 4.54 45.57
CA VAL A 301 8.87 5.53 46.58
C VAL A 301 9.49 5.22 47.95
N TRP A 302 9.51 3.94 48.35
CA TRP A 302 10.16 3.50 49.57
C TRP A 302 11.68 3.68 49.55
N PHE A 303 12.34 3.26 48.47
CA PHE A 303 13.80 3.39 48.37
C PHE A 303 14.23 4.86 48.30
N THR A 304 13.47 5.69 47.58
CA THR A 304 13.72 7.13 47.50
C THR A 304 13.61 7.80 48.87
N SER A 305 12.67 7.40 49.72
CA SER A 305 12.54 8.00 51.06
C SER A 305 13.81 7.79 51.90
N ILE A 306 14.45 6.62 51.76
CA ILE A 306 15.71 6.29 52.44
C ILE A 306 16.87 7.12 51.87
N ILE A 307 16.95 7.27 50.54
CA ILE A 307 18.00 8.05 49.87
C ILE A 307 17.94 9.52 50.28
N VAL A 308 16.72 10.09 50.35
CA VAL A 308 16.52 11.49 50.74
C VAL A 308 16.92 11.72 52.20
N HIS A 309 16.50 10.84 53.13
CA HIS A 309 16.82 11.01 54.56
C HIS A 309 18.26 10.68 54.92
N LYS A 310 18.97 9.92 54.08
CA LYS A 310 20.42 9.76 54.18
C LYS A 310 21.20 10.96 53.64
N ASN A 311 20.51 12.03 53.23
CA ASN A 311 21.09 13.24 52.62
C ASN A 311 21.95 12.95 51.37
N ILE A 312 21.64 11.87 50.65
CA ILE A 312 22.35 11.49 49.42
C ILE A 312 21.82 12.31 48.24
N ALA A 313 20.51 12.59 48.21
CA ALA A 313 19.86 13.40 47.17
C ALA A 313 18.62 14.11 47.72
N ASN A 314 18.19 15.18 47.06
CA ASN A 314 16.94 15.87 47.39
C ASN A 314 15.72 15.15 46.79
N GLY A 315 14.51 15.45 47.30
CA GLY A 315 13.27 14.88 46.78
C GLY A 315 13.04 15.19 45.29
N GLY A 316 13.36 16.41 44.83
CA GLY A 316 13.20 16.80 43.42
C GLY A 316 14.22 16.16 42.47
N ASP A 317 15.49 16.02 42.89
CA ASP A 317 16.52 15.33 42.08
C ASP A 317 16.22 13.82 41.99
N SER A 318 15.71 13.25 43.07
CA SER A 318 15.25 11.85 43.12
C SER A 318 14.06 11.61 42.19
N PHE A 319 13.07 12.51 42.21
CA PHE A 319 11.90 12.44 41.34
C PHE A 319 12.27 12.61 39.86
N THR A 320 13.15 13.57 39.55
CA THR A 320 13.70 13.78 38.20
C THR A 320 14.34 12.51 37.67
N THR A 321 15.19 11.88 38.48
CA THR A 321 15.92 10.67 38.12
C THR A 321 14.96 9.52 37.81
N MET A 322 13.97 9.31 38.68
CA MET A 322 12.97 8.27 38.51
C MET A 322 12.16 8.42 37.23
N LEU A 323 11.64 9.62 36.92
CA LEU A 323 10.86 9.84 35.70
C LEU A 323 11.73 9.73 34.44
N ASN A 324 12.95 10.27 34.46
CA ASN A 324 13.85 10.21 33.31
C ASN A 324 14.21 8.77 32.92
N VAL A 325 14.49 7.90 33.89
CA VAL A 325 14.82 6.50 33.62
C VAL A 325 13.59 5.71 33.15
N VAL A 326 12.40 5.93 33.74
CA VAL A 326 11.15 5.29 33.29
C VAL A 326 10.79 5.71 31.86
N ILE A 327 10.81 7.01 31.57
CA ILE A 327 10.45 7.55 30.26
C ILE A 327 11.48 7.16 29.20
N ALA A 328 12.77 7.11 29.55
CA ALA A 328 13.79 6.54 28.68
C ALA A 328 13.45 5.09 28.29
N GLY A 329 13.12 4.25 29.27
CA GLY A 329 12.71 2.86 29.02
C GLY A 329 11.48 2.72 28.13
N LEU A 330 10.45 3.56 28.35
CA LEU A 330 9.25 3.59 27.51
C LEU A 330 9.55 4.08 26.08
N SER A 331 10.42 5.06 25.92
CA SER A 331 10.83 5.60 24.61
C SER A 331 11.52 4.53 23.76
N LEU A 332 12.34 3.68 24.38
CA LEU A 332 12.94 2.53 23.69
C LEU A 332 11.87 1.55 23.17
N GLY A 333 10.78 1.37 23.92
CA GLY A 333 9.61 0.59 23.47
C GLY A 333 8.87 1.25 22.31
N GLN A 334 8.75 2.59 22.31
CA GLN A 334 8.13 3.37 21.22
C GLN A 334 8.95 3.38 19.94
N ALA A 335 10.27 3.14 20.00
CA ALA A 335 11.13 2.96 18.83
C ALA A 335 10.96 1.59 18.14
N ALA A 336 10.34 0.59 18.79
CA ALA A 336 10.24 -0.76 18.25
C ALA A 336 9.39 -0.87 16.97
N PRO A 337 8.23 -0.21 16.83
CA PRO A 337 7.49 -0.15 15.56
C PRO A 337 8.32 0.41 14.40
N ASP A 338 9.17 1.42 14.65
CA ASP A 338 10.02 2.02 13.60
C ASP A 338 11.04 1.00 13.07
N ILE A 339 11.61 0.17 13.95
CA ILE A 339 12.47 -0.96 13.57
C ILE A 339 11.72 -1.92 12.64
N THR A 340 10.47 -2.24 12.95
CA THR A 340 9.66 -3.12 12.08
C THR A 340 9.35 -2.47 10.72
N ALA A 341 9.17 -1.14 10.67
CA ALA A 341 9.00 -0.39 9.43
C ALA A 341 10.27 -0.46 8.57
N PHE A 342 11.46 -0.25 9.15
CA PHE A 342 12.72 -0.43 8.43
C PHE A 342 12.88 -1.85 7.87
N LEU A 343 12.53 -2.87 8.66
CA LEU A 343 12.61 -4.26 8.21
C LEU A 343 11.68 -4.55 7.02
N ARG A 344 10.47 -3.97 7.01
CA ARG A 344 9.53 -4.06 5.88
C ARG A 344 10.03 -3.30 4.66
N ALA A 345 10.56 -2.10 4.85
CA ALA A 345 11.16 -1.32 3.77
C ALA A 345 12.36 -2.03 3.13
N LYS A 346 13.21 -2.70 3.92
CA LYS A 346 14.33 -3.50 3.38
C LYS A 346 13.88 -4.66 2.50
N SER A 347 12.72 -5.28 2.77
CA SER A 347 12.14 -6.31 1.91
C SER A 347 11.45 -5.72 0.68
N ALA A 348 10.72 -4.61 0.83
CA ALA A 348 10.03 -3.94 -0.28
C ALA A 348 11.01 -3.31 -1.29
N ALA A 349 12.13 -2.76 -0.80
CA ALA A 349 13.17 -2.14 -1.64
C ALA A 349 13.99 -3.14 -2.44
N TYR A 350 14.05 -4.42 -2.04
CA TYR A 350 14.92 -5.42 -2.67
C TYR A 350 14.62 -5.63 -4.16
N PRO A 351 13.39 -6.04 -4.57
CA PRO A 351 13.10 -6.23 -5.99
C PRO A 351 13.25 -4.93 -6.79
N ILE A 352 12.94 -3.77 -6.19
CA ILE A 352 13.09 -2.47 -6.84
C ILE A 352 14.56 -2.20 -7.17
N PHE A 353 15.45 -2.35 -6.19
CA PHE A 353 16.88 -2.03 -6.36
C PHE A 353 17.60 -3.08 -7.21
N GLU A 354 17.24 -4.35 -7.10
CA GLU A 354 17.75 -5.42 -7.97
C GLU A 354 17.50 -5.09 -9.44
N MET A 355 16.28 -4.64 -9.75
CA MET A 355 15.93 -4.24 -11.11
C MET A 355 16.67 -2.99 -11.59
N ILE A 356 16.85 -1.98 -10.72
CA ILE A 356 17.64 -0.77 -11.06
C ILE A 356 19.11 -1.13 -11.32
N GLU A 357 19.68 -2.03 -10.53
CA GLU A 357 21.07 -2.47 -10.69
C GLU A 357 21.27 -3.32 -11.95
N ARG A 358 20.31 -4.18 -12.30
CA ARG A 358 20.34 -4.98 -13.53
C ARG A 358 20.45 -4.10 -14.78
N ASP A 359 19.68 -3.02 -14.89
CA ASP A 359 19.77 -2.05 -16.00
C ASP A 359 21.13 -1.34 -16.04
N THR A 360 21.65 -0.94 -14.87
CA THR A 360 22.95 -0.25 -14.77
C THR A 360 24.10 -1.13 -15.27
N ILE A 361 24.08 -2.42 -14.94
CA ILE A 361 25.07 -3.40 -15.40
C ILE A 361 24.96 -3.60 -16.92
N SER A 362 23.74 -3.74 -17.45
CA SER A 362 23.48 -3.90 -18.89
C SER A 362 23.99 -2.71 -19.73
N LYS A 363 23.82 -1.49 -19.22
CA LYS A 363 24.35 -0.26 -19.86
C LYS A 363 25.88 -0.16 -19.83
N THR A 364 26.50 -0.68 -18.78
CA THR A 364 27.97 -0.64 -18.65
C THR A 364 28.63 -1.69 -19.55
N SER A 365 27.93 -2.78 -19.89
CA SER A 365 28.44 -3.86 -20.75
C SER A 365 28.11 -3.69 -22.24
N SER A 366 27.12 -2.86 -22.62
CA SER A 366 26.74 -2.63 -24.01
C SER A 366 27.72 -1.69 -24.73
N LYS A 367 28.51 -2.25 -25.66
CA LYS A 367 29.22 -1.45 -26.68
C LYS A 367 28.18 -0.90 -27.67
N SER A 368 28.31 0.37 -28.06
CA SER A 368 27.44 0.98 -29.07
C SER A 368 27.46 0.14 -30.35
N GLY A 369 26.30 -0.36 -30.79
CA GLY A 369 26.18 -1.15 -32.00
C GLY A 369 26.51 -0.34 -33.27
N GLN A 370 26.74 -1.05 -34.37
CA GLN A 370 27.00 -0.42 -35.67
C GLN A 370 25.72 0.23 -36.23
N LYS A 371 25.87 1.37 -36.91
CA LYS A 371 24.79 2.04 -37.67
C LYS A 371 25.13 1.96 -39.16
N LEU A 372 24.19 1.55 -39.99
CA LEU A 372 24.38 1.55 -41.45
C LEU A 372 24.12 2.96 -42.00
N SER A 373 24.89 3.38 -43.01
CA SER A 373 24.74 4.69 -43.64
C SER A 373 23.50 4.78 -44.55
N LYS A 374 23.08 3.64 -45.11
CA LYS A 374 21.91 3.50 -45.97
C LYS A 374 21.26 2.15 -45.69
N VAL A 375 19.94 2.09 -45.73
CA VAL A 375 19.15 0.86 -45.58
C VAL A 375 18.37 0.66 -46.86
N ASP A 376 18.68 -0.42 -47.57
CA ASP A 376 17.90 -0.86 -48.74
C ASP A 376 16.70 -1.68 -48.25
N GLY A 377 16.85 -2.44 -47.16
CA GLY A 377 15.76 -3.10 -46.46
C GLY A 377 15.58 -4.56 -46.84
N HIS A 378 16.67 -5.25 -47.20
CA HIS A 378 16.70 -6.68 -47.47
C HIS A 378 16.88 -7.47 -46.17
N ILE A 379 15.94 -8.36 -45.84
CA ILE A 379 15.95 -9.13 -44.57
C ILE A 379 16.07 -10.63 -44.87
N GLN A 380 16.99 -11.32 -44.19
CA GLN A 380 17.21 -12.76 -44.35
C GLN A 380 17.21 -13.49 -43.01
N PHE A 381 16.41 -14.56 -42.92
CA PHE A 381 16.48 -15.55 -41.85
C PHE A 381 17.30 -16.75 -42.34
N LYS A 382 18.34 -17.13 -41.60
CA LYS A 382 19.21 -18.28 -41.92
C LYS A 382 19.20 -19.30 -40.79
N ASP A 383 18.51 -20.41 -41.03
CA ASP A 383 18.41 -21.56 -40.12
C ASP A 383 18.07 -21.16 -38.67
N VAL A 384 17.10 -20.27 -38.51
CA VAL A 384 16.73 -19.71 -37.21
C VAL A 384 15.96 -20.72 -36.38
N CYS A 385 16.46 -21.00 -35.17
CA CYS A 385 15.73 -21.74 -34.14
C CYS A 385 15.33 -20.82 -33.00
N PHE A 386 14.09 -20.94 -32.53
CA PHE A 386 13.55 -20.05 -31.50
C PHE A 386 12.46 -20.72 -30.65
N SER A 387 12.53 -20.44 -29.35
CA SER A 387 11.49 -20.73 -28.36
C SER A 387 11.29 -19.50 -27.49
N TYR A 388 10.05 -19.21 -27.07
CA TYR A 388 9.81 -18.11 -26.14
C TYR A 388 10.37 -18.44 -24.75
N PRO A 389 10.99 -17.47 -24.04
CA PRO A 389 11.54 -17.70 -22.70
C PRO A 389 10.52 -18.20 -21.67
N SER A 390 9.25 -17.81 -21.81
CA SER A 390 8.15 -18.26 -20.95
C SER A 390 7.77 -19.73 -21.12
N ARG A 391 8.14 -20.34 -22.26
CA ARG A 391 7.90 -21.75 -22.59
C ARG A 391 9.08 -22.31 -23.38
N PRO A 392 10.25 -22.52 -22.74
CA PRO A 392 11.48 -22.91 -23.44
C PRO A 392 11.35 -24.27 -24.13
N ASP A 393 10.53 -25.16 -23.58
CA ASP A 393 10.31 -26.52 -24.10
C ASP A 393 9.51 -26.57 -25.41
N VAL A 394 8.84 -25.48 -25.78
CA VAL A 394 8.03 -25.40 -27.00
C VAL A 394 8.82 -24.68 -28.08
N VAL A 395 9.36 -25.46 -29.01
CA VAL A 395 10.06 -24.94 -30.19
C VAL A 395 9.05 -24.30 -31.14
N ILE A 396 9.21 -23.00 -31.40
CA ILE A 396 8.38 -22.25 -32.34
C ILE A 396 8.97 -22.29 -33.74
N PHE A 397 10.29 -22.11 -33.86
CA PHE A 397 11.01 -22.22 -35.12
C PHE A 397 12.11 -23.27 -34.99
N ASP A 398 12.17 -24.15 -36.00
CA ASP A 398 13.23 -25.15 -36.17
C ASP A 398 13.86 -24.95 -37.54
N LYS A 399 15.03 -24.30 -37.58
CA LYS A 399 15.77 -23.98 -38.81
C LYS A 399 14.91 -23.24 -39.86
N LEU A 400 14.23 -22.18 -39.43
CA LEU A 400 13.47 -21.32 -40.33
C LEU A 400 14.42 -20.55 -41.26
N SER A 401 14.20 -20.65 -42.57
CA SER A 401 14.89 -19.88 -43.59
C SER A 401 13.87 -19.13 -44.45
N LEU A 402 14.01 -17.80 -44.53
CA LEU A 402 13.07 -16.90 -45.20
C LEU A 402 13.85 -15.71 -45.78
N ASP A 403 13.59 -15.39 -47.04
CA ASP A 403 14.22 -14.28 -47.77
C ASP A 403 13.17 -13.19 -48.07
N ILE A 404 13.45 -11.95 -47.70
CA ILE A 404 12.55 -10.79 -47.85
C ILE A 404 13.31 -9.73 -48.68
N PRO A 405 13.09 -9.68 -50.01
CA PRO A 405 13.76 -8.74 -50.90
C PRO A 405 13.45 -7.27 -50.59
N SER A 406 14.44 -6.41 -50.81
CA SER A 406 14.30 -4.96 -50.67
C SER A 406 13.15 -4.39 -51.52
N GLY A 407 12.27 -3.58 -50.92
CA GLY A 407 11.19 -2.87 -51.61
C GLY A 407 10.01 -3.75 -52.04
N LYS A 408 9.98 -5.02 -51.64
CA LYS A 408 8.90 -5.98 -51.95
C LYS A 408 7.94 -6.17 -50.77
N ILE A 409 6.70 -6.57 -51.08
CA ILE A 409 5.67 -6.90 -50.11
C ILE A 409 5.62 -8.41 -49.90
N VAL A 410 5.97 -8.87 -48.70
CA VAL A 410 5.95 -10.29 -48.32
C VAL A 410 4.80 -10.56 -47.33
N ALA A 411 3.88 -11.43 -47.71
CA ALA A 411 2.77 -11.86 -46.87
C ALA A 411 3.06 -13.21 -46.19
N LEU A 412 2.91 -13.26 -44.86
CA LEU A 412 3.02 -14.46 -44.04
C LEU A 412 1.64 -15.06 -43.78
N VAL A 413 1.42 -16.30 -44.21
CA VAL A 413 0.13 -17.01 -44.12
C VAL A 413 0.32 -18.36 -43.45
N GLY A 414 -0.65 -18.83 -42.67
CA GLY A 414 -0.55 -20.12 -41.97
C GLY A 414 -1.55 -20.24 -40.82
N GLY A 415 -1.71 -21.47 -40.29
CA GLY A 415 -2.62 -21.73 -39.17
C GLY A 415 -2.28 -20.91 -37.91
N SER A 416 -3.24 -20.79 -36.98
CA SER A 416 -3.00 -20.15 -35.68
C SER A 416 -1.88 -20.88 -34.93
N GLY A 417 -0.95 -20.12 -34.32
CA GLY A 417 0.19 -20.69 -33.58
C GLY A 417 1.38 -21.13 -34.45
N SER A 418 1.35 -20.94 -35.78
CA SER A 418 2.46 -21.28 -36.69
C SER A 418 3.73 -20.42 -36.54
N GLY A 419 3.67 -19.32 -35.79
CA GLY A 419 4.80 -18.42 -35.53
C GLY A 419 4.85 -17.13 -36.38
N LYS A 420 3.80 -16.79 -37.14
CA LYS A 420 3.77 -15.59 -38.01
C LYS A 420 4.19 -14.28 -37.31
N SER A 421 3.53 -13.92 -36.20
CA SER A 421 3.86 -12.71 -35.43
C SER A 421 5.21 -12.81 -34.70
N THR A 422 5.74 -14.03 -34.51
CA THR A 422 7.10 -14.24 -33.99
C THR A 422 8.15 -13.76 -34.98
N VAL A 423 7.91 -13.85 -36.31
CA VAL A 423 8.81 -13.28 -37.33
C VAL A 423 8.96 -11.77 -37.12
N ILE A 424 7.84 -11.05 -36.96
CA ILE A 424 7.83 -9.61 -36.66
C ILE A 424 8.61 -9.31 -35.38
N SER A 425 8.36 -10.07 -34.32
CA SER A 425 9.03 -9.88 -33.02
C SER A 425 10.55 -10.09 -33.09
N LEU A 426 11.03 -10.99 -33.95
CA LEU A 426 12.46 -11.21 -34.17
C LEU A 426 13.10 -10.11 -35.04
N ILE A 427 12.38 -9.56 -36.03
CA ILE A 427 12.85 -8.42 -36.84
C ILE A 427 13.03 -7.17 -35.96
N GLU A 428 12.08 -6.91 -35.05
CA GLU A 428 12.16 -5.83 -34.04
C GLU A 428 13.21 -6.07 -32.94
N ARG A 429 13.87 -7.24 -32.97
CA ARG A 429 14.81 -7.72 -31.96
C ARG A 429 14.23 -7.57 -30.55
N PHE A 430 12.98 -8.00 -30.38
CA PHE A 430 12.37 -8.18 -29.06
C PHE A 430 12.88 -9.44 -28.37
N TYR A 431 13.30 -10.41 -29.18
CA TYR A 431 13.95 -11.62 -28.74
C TYR A 431 15.13 -11.92 -29.64
N GLU A 432 16.13 -12.62 -29.11
CA GLU A 432 17.25 -13.14 -29.90
C GLU A 432 17.01 -14.62 -30.23
N PRO A 433 17.38 -15.08 -31.43
CA PRO A 433 17.26 -16.49 -31.79
C PRO A 433 18.22 -17.36 -30.97
N LEU A 434 17.81 -18.60 -30.67
CA LEU A 434 18.63 -19.58 -29.94
C LEU A 434 19.83 -20.05 -30.79
N SER A 435 19.59 -20.22 -32.09
CA SER A 435 20.60 -20.52 -33.10
C SER A 435 20.18 -19.96 -34.46
N GLY A 436 21.13 -19.86 -35.39
CA GLY A 436 20.91 -19.21 -36.68
C GLY A 436 21.21 -17.71 -36.64
N GLN A 437 20.94 -17.02 -37.73
CA GLN A 437 21.21 -15.58 -37.86
C GLN A 437 20.08 -14.87 -38.61
N ILE A 438 19.83 -13.62 -38.23
CA ILE A 438 18.91 -12.72 -38.93
C ILE A 438 19.74 -11.55 -39.45
N LEU A 439 19.73 -11.35 -40.77
CA LEU A 439 20.55 -10.35 -41.45
C LEU A 439 19.67 -9.24 -42.00
N LEU A 440 20.08 -7.99 -41.82
CA LEU A 440 19.57 -6.80 -42.50
C LEU A 440 20.67 -6.25 -43.41
N ASP A 441 20.42 -6.20 -44.71
CA ASP A 441 21.37 -5.77 -45.75
C ASP A 441 22.74 -6.49 -45.62
N GLY A 442 22.70 -7.77 -45.24
CA GLY A 442 23.89 -8.62 -45.04
C GLY A 442 24.56 -8.50 -43.68
N CYS A 443 24.14 -7.57 -42.81
CA CYS A 443 24.65 -7.41 -41.45
C CYS A 443 23.74 -8.08 -40.42
N ASP A 444 24.31 -8.82 -39.46
CA ASP A 444 23.53 -9.45 -38.39
C ASP A 444 22.92 -8.39 -37.45
N ILE A 445 21.60 -8.50 -37.21
CA ILE A 445 20.85 -7.55 -36.37
C ILE A 445 21.38 -7.47 -34.94
N ARG A 446 22.11 -8.48 -34.47
CA ARG A 446 22.75 -8.50 -33.14
C ARG A 446 23.87 -7.48 -33.00
N HIS A 447 24.55 -7.15 -34.10
CA HIS A 447 25.65 -6.19 -34.12
C HIS A 447 25.20 -4.74 -34.36
N LEU A 448 23.94 -4.54 -34.75
CA LEU A 448 23.37 -3.22 -34.99
C LEU A 448 22.95 -2.54 -33.69
N ASP A 449 23.03 -1.20 -33.67
CA ASP A 449 22.46 -0.40 -32.60
C ASP A 449 20.93 -0.55 -32.57
N LEU A 450 20.39 -0.98 -31.42
CA LEU A 450 18.97 -1.34 -31.29
C LEU A 450 18.04 -0.14 -31.53
N LYS A 451 18.40 1.03 -30.99
CA LYS A 451 17.62 2.27 -31.16
C LYS A 451 17.59 2.69 -32.62
N TRP A 452 18.74 2.63 -33.31
CA TRP A 452 18.82 2.89 -34.73
C TRP A 452 18.05 1.86 -35.56
N LEU A 453 18.17 0.56 -35.29
CA LEU A 453 17.46 -0.50 -36.01
C LEU A 453 15.95 -0.26 -35.97
N ARG A 454 15.39 -0.08 -34.77
CA ARG A 454 13.96 0.15 -34.60
C ARG A 454 13.51 1.48 -35.20
N GLN A 455 14.38 2.50 -35.30
CA GLN A 455 14.04 3.73 -36.04
C GLN A 455 13.79 3.50 -37.54
N GLN A 456 14.41 2.48 -38.14
CA GLN A 456 14.22 2.13 -39.57
C GLN A 456 12.94 1.31 -39.82
N ILE A 457 12.27 0.87 -38.75
CA ILE A 457 11.12 -0.03 -38.82
C ILE A 457 9.84 0.69 -38.34
N GLY A 458 8.75 0.57 -39.09
CA GLY A 458 7.42 1.01 -38.67
C GLY A 458 6.53 -0.18 -38.34
N LEU A 459 6.08 -0.28 -37.09
CA LEU A 459 5.22 -1.35 -36.63
C LEU A 459 3.76 -0.90 -36.52
N VAL A 460 2.83 -1.69 -37.07
CA VAL A 460 1.39 -1.56 -36.88
C VAL A 460 0.86 -2.87 -36.30
N ASN A 461 0.46 -2.83 -35.03
CA ASN A 461 -0.04 -4.01 -34.30
C ASN A 461 -1.50 -4.32 -34.63
N GLN A 462 -1.91 -5.54 -34.30
CA GLN A 462 -3.28 -6.04 -34.40
C GLN A 462 -4.24 -5.19 -33.55
N GLU A 463 -3.86 -4.95 -32.28
CA GLU A 463 -4.54 -4.03 -31.38
C GLU A 463 -3.67 -2.77 -31.17
N PRO A 464 -4.09 -1.60 -31.68
CA PRO A 464 -3.31 -0.38 -31.62
C PRO A 464 -3.31 0.20 -30.21
N ALA A 465 -2.14 0.20 -29.56
CA ALA A 465 -1.96 0.85 -28.26
C ALA A 465 -1.90 2.38 -28.44
N LEU A 466 -2.85 3.09 -27.82
CA LEU A 466 -2.83 4.54 -27.67
C LEU A 466 -2.64 4.89 -26.20
N PHE A 467 -1.84 5.93 -25.95
CA PHE A 467 -1.59 6.47 -24.63
C PHE A 467 -2.67 7.51 -24.28
N ALA A 468 -2.99 7.66 -22.99
CA ALA A 468 -3.94 8.59 -22.41
C ALA A 468 -3.44 10.06 -22.46
N THR A 469 -3.14 10.51 -23.66
CA THR A 469 -2.68 11.86 -24.02
C THR A 469 -3.54 12.36 -25.18
N THR A 470 -3.14 13.46 -25.83
CA THR A 470 -3.85 13.97 -27.01
C THR A 470 -3.57 13.12 -28.25
N ILE A 471 -4.41 13.24 -29.29
CA ILE A 471 -4.16 12.61 -30.59
C ILE A 471 -2.81 13.05 -31.16
N ARG A 472 -2.49 14.34 -31.03
CA ARG A 472 -1.18 14.90 -31.43
C ARG A 472 -0.03 14.18 -30.75
N GLU A 473 -0.07 14.05 -29.43
CA GLU A 473 1.00 13.42 -28.67
C GLU A 473 1.19 11.97 -29.05
N ASN A 474 0.10 11.23 -29.29
CA ASN A 474 0.12 9.85 -29.77
C ASN A 474 0.82 9.71 -31.14
N ILE A 475 0.62 10.64 -32.08
CA ILE A 475 1.32 10.63 -33.37
C ILE A 475 2.81 10.95 -33.18
N LEU A 476 3.14 11.90 -32.30
CA LEU A 476 4.52 12.29 -31.96
C LEU A 476 5.34 11.17 -31.28
N TYR A 477 4.74 10.05 -30.88
CA TYR A 477 5.52 8.86 -30.49
C TYR A 477 6.31 8.26 -31.66
N GLY A 478 5.87 8.48 -32.92
CA GLY A 478 6.58 7.98 -34.09
C GLY A 478 7.86 8.77 -34.39
N LYS A 479 7.82 10.09 -34.19
CA LYS A 479 8.93 11.01 -34.36
C LYS A 479 8.72 12.22 -33.43
N SER A 480 9.60 12.40 -32.44
CA SER A 480 9.43 13.39 -31.37
C SER A 480 9.60 14.84 -31.83
N ASP A 481 10.39 15.06 -32.90
CA ASP A 481 10.70 16.36 -33.50
C ASP A 481 9.81 16.69 -34.72
N ALA A 482 8.72 15.95 -34.95
CA ALA A 482 7.85 16.19 -36.10
C ALA A 482 7.11 17.53 -36.00
N SER A 483 7.06 18.27 -37.11
CA SER A 483 6.32 19.53 -37.20
C SER A 483 4.80 19.29 -37.24
N LEU A 484 4.01 20.33 -36.95
CA LEU A 484 2.55 20.25 -37.11
C LEU A 484 2.14 19.92 -38.55
N GLU A 485 2.92 20.35 -39.54
CA GLU A 485 2.71 20.02 -40.95
C GLU A 485 2.95 18.52 -41.21
N ASP A 486 3.97 17.93 -40.59
CA ASP A 486 4.23 16.49 -40.68
C ASP A 486 3.10 15.67 -40.09
N ILE A 487 2.57 16.09 -38.94
CA ILE A 487 1.43 15.44 -38.27
C ILE A 487 0.18 15.54 -39.15
N ALA A 488 -0.10 16.72 -39.71
CA ALA A 488 -1.25 16.92 -40.59
C ALA A 488 -1.14 16.09 -41.88
N ARG A 489 0.07 16.00 -42.45
CA ARG A 489 0.36 15.16 -43.62
C ARG A 489 0.18 13.68 -43.29
N ALA A 490 0.69 13.20 -42.17
CA ALA A 490 0.53 11.81 -41.73
C ALA A 490 -0.95 11.46 -41.51
N ALA A 491 -1.70 12.34 -40.83
CA ALA A 491 -3.12 12.16 -40.58
C ALA A 491 -3.97 12.19 -41.87
N LYS A 492 -3.55 12.96 -42.89
CA LYS A 492 -4.20 12.94 -44.21
C LYS A 492 -3.93 11.64 -44.95
N LEU A 493 -2.68 11.16 -44.93
CA LEU A 493 -2.30 9.91 -45.60
C LEU A 493 -2.95 8.67 -44.96
N SER A 494 -3.20 8.70 -43.65
CA SER A 494 -3.88 7.62 -42.94
C SER A 494 -5.41 7.77 -42.84
N GLU A 495 -6.01 8.69 -43.60
CA GLU A 495 -7.46 9.00 -43.54
C GLU A 495 -7.98 9.34 -42.12
N ALA A 496 -7.09 9.80 -41.24
CA ALA A 496 -7.44 10.20 -39.88
C ALA A 496 -7.98 11.64 -39.81
N MET A 497 -7.56 12.48 -40.75
CA MET A 497 -7.90 13.92 -40.78
C MET A 497 -9.41 14.16 -40.74
N THR A 498 -10.19 13.34 -41.42
CA THR A 498 -11.65 13.50 -41.58
C THR A 498 -12.37 13.40 -40.23
N PHE A 499 -12.05 12.40 -39.42
CA PHE A 499 -12.68 12.27 -38.09
C PHE A 499 -12.05 13.20 -37.06
N VAL A 500 -10.74 13.47 -37.16
CA VAL A 500 -10.06 14.40 -36.24
C VAL A 500 -10.66 15.80 -36.36
N ASN A 501 -10.97 16.27 -37.57
CA ASN A 501 -11.61 17.58 -37.77
C ASN A 501 -13.05 17.65 -37.23
N ASN A 502 -13.72 16.50 -37.06
CA ASN A 502 -15.06 16.42 -36.48
C ASN A 502 -15.04 16.36 -34.95
N LEU A 503 -13.88 16.23 -34.31
CA LEU A 503 -13.73 16.29 -32.86
C LEU A 503 -13.66 17.76 -32.39
N PRO A 504 -14.21 18.11 -31.21
CA PRO A 504 -14.24 19.48 -30.72
C PRO A 504 -12.87 20.16 -30.65
N ASP A 505 -11.87 19.43 -30.12
CA ASP A 505 -10.50 19.94 -29.89
C ASP A 505 -9.50 19.47 -30.96
N ARG A 506 -9.99 18.85 -32.05
CA ARG A 506 -9.17 18.31 -33.15
C ARG A 506 -7.99 17.48 -32.65
N PHE A 507 -6.76 17.84 -33.00
CA PHE A 507 -5.53 17.15 -32.60
C PHE A 507 -5.26 17.19 -31.09
N GLU A 508 -5.81 18.16 -30.37
CA GLU A 508 -5.68 18.30 -28.91
C GLU A 508 -6.74 17.50 -28.13
N THR A 509 -7.62 16.78 -28.84
CA THR A 509 -8.59 15.87 -28.21
C THR A 509 -7.88 14.78 -27.42
N GLN A 510 -8.27 14.59 -26.17
CA GLN A 510 -7.77 13.52 -25.30
C GLN A 510 -8.36 12.17 -25.71
N VAL A 511 -7.54 11.14 -25.86
CA VAL A 511 -8.01 9.82 -26.33
C VAL A 511 -8.57 8.95 -25.19
N GLY A 512 -8.18 9.25 -23.95
CA GLY A 512 -8.49 8.45 -22.76
C GLY A 512 -7.62 7.19 -22.64
N GLU A 513 -7.74 6.50 -21.50
CA GLU A 513 -6.98 5.28 -21.19
C GLU A 513 -7.18 4.21 -22.28
N ARG A 514 -6.08 3.70 -22.85
CA ARG A 514 -6.12 2.73 -23.98
C ARG A 514 -6.97 3.20 -25.17
N GLY A 515 -7.17 4.50 -25.29
CA GLY A 515 -8.00 5.13 -26.31
C GLY A 515 -9.49 4.79 -26.26
N VAL A 516 -10.07 4.42 -25.10
CA VAL A 516 -11.48 3.99 -24.97
C VAL A 516 -12.50 4.95 -25.62
N GLN A 517 -12.16 6.22 -25.82
CA GLN A 517 -13.05 7.21 -26.45
C GLN A 517 -13.12 7.13 -27.98
N LEU A 518 -12.30 6.27 -28.62
CA LEU A 518 -12.25 6.09 -30.06
C LEU A 518 -12.69 4.68 -30.50
N SER A 519 -13.27 4.58 -31.70
CA SER A 519 -13.59 3.29 -32.34
C SER A 519 -12.31 2.55 -32.75
N GLY A 520 -12.38 1.21 -32.91
CA GLY A 520 -11.24 0.41 -33.35
C GLY A 520 -10.58 0.94 -34.63
N GLY A 521 -11.37 1.30 -35.64
CA GLY A 521 -10.88 1.89 -36.90
C GLY A 521 -10.23 3.26 -36.73
N GLN A 522 -10.74 4.10 -35.81
CA GLN A 522 -10.08 5.37 -35.49
C GLN A 522 -8.74 5.15 -34.81
N LYS A 523 -8.65 4.21 -33.86
CA LYS A 523 -7.38 3.88 -33.20
C LYS A 523 -6.34 3.38 -34.19
N GLN A 524 -6.75 2.52 -35.11
CA GLN A 524 -5.86 1.96 -36.13
C GLN A 524 -5.29 3.05 -37.04
N ARG A 525 -6.14 4.00 -37.49
CA ARG A 525 -5.68 5.13 -38.31
C ARG A 525 -4.67 6.03 -37.59
N ILE A 526 -4.81 6.24 -36.28
CA ILE A 526 -3.82 6.97 -35.48
C ILE A 526 -2.51 6.18 -35.35
N ALA A 527 -2.58 4.86 -35.16
CA ALA A 527 -1.38 4.01 -35.17
C ALA A 527 -0.66 4.05 -36.52
N ILE A 528 -1.40 4.06 -37.63
CA ILE A 528 -0.84 4.22 -38.97
C ILE A 528 -0.21 5.62 -39.13
N SER A 529 -0.88 6.69 -38.70
CA SER A 529 -0.27 8.04 -38.67
C SER A 529 1.08 8.04 -37.96
N ARG A 530 1.20 7.34 -36.83
CA ARG A 530 2.44 7.21 -36.05
C ARG A 530 3.56 6.50 -36.85
N ALA A 531 3.21 5.44 -37.58
CA ALA A 531 4.16 4.75 -38.46
C ALA A 531 4.56 5.63 -39.66
N ILE A 532 3.64 6.41 -40.23
CA ILE A 532 3.92 7.31 -41.36
C ILE A 532 4.87 8.43 -40.95
N VAL A 533 4.63 9.07 -39.81
CA VAL A 533 5.42 10.23 -39.36
C VAL A 533 6.88 9.84 -39.07
N LYS A 534 7.12 8.57 -38.73
CA LYS A 534 8.45 7.98 -38.53
C LYS A 534 9.23 7.83 -39.85
N ASN A 535 8.53 7.71 -40.99
CA ASN A 535 9.09 7.49 -42.33
C ASN A 535 10.12 6.34 -42.40
N PRO A 536 9.72 5.10 -42.07
CA PRO A 536 10.62 3.95 -42.01
C PRO A 536 10.95 3.37 -43.40
N SER A 537 12.08 2.65 -43.50
CA SER A 537 12.44 1.86 -44.70
C SER A 537 11.76 0.49 -44.73
N ILE A 538 11.43 -0.04 -43.55
CA ILE A 538 10.77 -1.35 -43.36
C ILE A 538 9.45 -1.14 -42.64
N ILE A 539 8.37 -1.77 -43.12
CA ILE A 539 7.05 -1.74 -42.48
C ILE A 539 6.64 -3.14 -42.06
N LEU A 540 6.23 -3.30 -40.81
CA LEU A 540 5.72 -4.54 -40.25
C LEU A 540 4.23 -4.35 -39.92
N LEU A 541 3.36 -5.13 -40.55
CA LEU A 541 1.92 -5.11 -40.34
C LEU A 541 1.49 -6.44 -39.71
N ASP A 542 1.12 -6.42 -38.43
CA ASP A 542 0.65 -7.61 -37.72
C ASP A 542 -0.88 -7.59 -37.66
N GLU A 543 -1.56 -8.25 -38.60
CA GLU A 543 -3.02 -8.35 -38.66
C GLU A 543 -3.77 -7.01 -38.54
N ALA A 544 -3.24 -5.95 -39.17
CA ALA A 544 -3.71 -4.56 -38.98
C ALA A 544 -5.20 -4.29 -39.34
N THR A 545 -5.91 -5.24 -39.95
CA THR A 545 -7.32 -5.12 -40.36
C THR A 545 -8.26 -6.14 -39.71
N SER A 546 -7.77 -6.97 -38.79
CA SER A 546 -8.57 -8.08 -38.22
C SER A 546 -9.70 -7.61 -37.30
N ALA A 547 -9.46 -6.59 -36.48
CA ALA A 547 -10.41 -6.07 -35.49
C ALA A 547 -11.37 -4.98 -36.00
N LEU A 548 -11.50 -4.83 -37.33
CA LEU A 548 -12.25 -3.74 -37.97
C LEU A 548 -13.55 -4.21 -38.63
N ASP A 549 -14.57 -3.34 -38.58
CA ASP A 549 -15.78 -3.41 -39.39
C ASP A 549 -15.46 -3.19 -40.88
N ALA A 550 -16.31 -3.73 -41.78
CA ALA A 550 -16.05 -3.77 -43.21
C ALA A 550 -15.90 -2.37 -43.87
N GLU A 551 -16.58 -1.35 -43.35
CA GLU A 551 -16.46 0.03 -43.85
C GLU A 551 -15.11 0.64 -43.43
N SER A 552 -14.75 0.52 -42.14
CA SER A 552 -13.46 1.00 -41.63
C SER A 552 -12.28 0.25 -42.23
N GLU A 553 -12.42 -1.05 -42.52
CA GLU A 553 -11.39 -1.89 -43.12
C GLU A 553 -10.93 -1.37 -44.48
N LYS A 554 -11.86 -1.06 -45.39
CA LYS A 554 -11.51 -0.58 -46.73
C LYS A 554 -10.70 0.72 -46.65
N SER A 555 -11.15 1.66 -45.82
CA SER A 555 -10.44 2.93 -45.59
C SER A 555 -9.05 2.73 -44.98
N VAL A 556 -8.89 1.80 -44.04
CA VAL A 556 -7.60 1.47 -43.44
C VAL A 556 -6.68 0.77 -44.43
N GLN A 557 -7.21 -0.10 -45.29
CA GLN A 557 -6.45 -0.76 -46.35
C GLN A 557 -5.92 0.25 -47.37
N ASP A 558 -6.75 1.18 -47.83
CA ASP A 558 -6.33 2.25 -48.74
C ASP A 558 -5.20 3.10 -48.14
N ALA A 559 -5.24 3.33 -46.83
CA ALA A 559 -4.16 4.00 -46.10
C ALA A 559 -2.87 3.15 -46.06
N LEU A 560 -2.97 1.86 -45.76
CA LEU A 560 -1.81 0.96 -45.76
C LEU A 560 -1.17 0.86 -47.14
N ASP A 561 -1.97 0.72 -48.20
CA ASP A 561 -1.49 0.61 -49.59
C ASP A 561 -0.63 1.82 -49.99
N ARG A 562 -1.03 3.03 -49.60
CA ARG A 562 -0.22 4.25 -49.82
C ARG A 562 1.08 4.26 -49.04
N VAL A 563 1.11 3.64 -47.87
CA VAL A 563 2.27 3.63 -46.96
C VAL A 563 3.30 2.58 -47.34
N MET A 564 2.87 1.49 -48.00
CA MET A 564 3.73 0.39 -48.44
C MET A 564 4.55 0.70 -49.70
N VAL A 565 4.13 1.68 -50.52
CA VAL A 565 4.81 2.00 -51.79
C VAL A 565 6.28 2.37 -51.56
N GLY A 566 7.18 1.64 -52.23
CA GLY A 566 8.62 1.92 -52.23
C GLY A 566 9.35 1.50 -50.95
N ARG A 567 8.75 0.66 -50.10
CA ARG A 567 9.31 0.19 -48.83
C ARG A 567 9.21 -1.33 -48.71
N THR A 568 10.17 -1.95 -48.04
CA THR A 568 10.06 -3.38 -47.71
C THR A 568 8.94 -3.57 -46.71
N THR A 569 7.95 -4.41 -47.03
CA THR A 569 6.80 -4.62 -46.16
C THR A 569 6.61 -6.09 -45.82
N VAL A 570 6.49 -6.41 -44.53
CA VAL A 570 6.12 -7.74 -44.04
C VAL A 570 4.71 -7.67 -43.45
N ILE A 571 3.80 -8.47 -44.00
CA ILE A 571 2.39 -8.47 -43.60
C ILE A 571 2.02 -9.84 -43.05
N VAL A 572 1.57 -9.90 -41.80
CA VAL A 572 0.85 -11.05 -41.26
C VAL A 572 -0.63 -10.82 -41.55
N ALA A 573 -1.17 -11.57 -42.51
CA ALA A 573 -2.53 -11.36 -42.98
C ALA A 573 -3.42 -12.56 -42.68
N HIS A 574 -4.64 -12.26 -42.19
CA HIS A 574 -5.72 -13.24 -42.04
C HIS A 574 -6.79 -13.08 -43.14
N ARG A 575 -6.77 -11.99 -43.92
CA ARG A 575 -7.78 -11.68 -44.94
C ARG A 575 -7.25 -11.87 -46.35
N LEU A 576 -8.06 -12.47 -47.22
CA LEU A 576 -7.66 -12.81 -48.58
C LEU A 576 -7.32 -11.56 -49.44
N SER A 577 -8.04 -10.46 -49.23
CA SER A 577 -7.83 -9.18 -49.90
C SER A 577 -6.41 -8.65 -49.72
N THR A 578 -5.90 -8.68 -48.49
CA THR A 578 -4.52 -8.29 -48.15
C THR A 578 -3.46 -9.24 -48.68
N ILE A 579 -3.78 -10.53 -48.79
CA ILE A 579 -2.81 -11.55 -49.21
C ILE A 579 -2.61 -11.55 -50.73
N ARG A 580 -3.69 -11.35 -51.50
CA ARG A 580 -3.67 -11.43 -52.97
C ARG A 580 -2.77 -10.39 -53.63
N ASN A 581 -2.62 -9.22 -53.00
CA ASN A 581 -1.84 -8.10 -53.54
C ASN A 581 -0.35 -8.15 -53.14
N ALA A 582 0.11 -9.19 -52.44
CA ALA A 582 1.50 -9.33 -52.04
C ALA A 582 2.38 -9.82 -53.21
N ASP A 583 3.62 -9.32 -53.30
CA ASP A 583 4.60 -9.79 -54.30
C ASP A 583 5.01 -11.25 -54.04
N ILE A 584 5.18 -11.60 -52.76
CA ILE A 584 5.60 -12.93 -52.31
C ILE A 584 4.72 -13.36 -51.15
N ILE A 585 4.19 -14.58 -51.22
CA ILE A 585 3.43 -15.21 -50.14
C ILE A 585 4.27 -16.35 -49.57
N ALA A 586 4.56 -16.32 -48.28
CA ALA A 586 5.28 -17.37 -47.57
C ALA A 586 4.35 -18.07 -46.58
N VAL A 587 4.17 -19.39 -46.77
CA VAL A 587 3.30 -20.23 -45.94
C VAL A 587 4.09 -20.82 -44.79
N VAL A 588 3.77 -20.40 -43.57
CA VAL A 588 4.38 -20.86 -42.33
C VAL A 588 3.56 -22.02 -41.74
N ASN A 589 4.18 -23.17 -41.57
CA ASN A 589 3.56 -24.33 -40.92
C ASN A 589 4.58 -25.03 -40.01
N ASN A 590 4.19 -25.36 -38.77
CA ASN A 590 5.06 -25.97 -37.76
C ASN A 590 6.45 -25.33 -37.65
N GLY A 591 6.52 -23.99 -37.72
CA GLY A 591 7.77 -23.27 -37.55
C GLY A 591 8.73 -23.27 -38.75
N LYS A 592 8.30 -23.73 -39.92
CA LYS A 592 9.06 -23.74 -41.18
C LYS A 592 8.28 -23.10 -42.32
N ILE A 593 9.00 -22.59 -43.33
CA ILE A 593 8.39 -22.16 -44.59
C ILE A 593 8.16 -23.40 -45.46
N VAL A 594 6.91 -23.72 -45.76
CA VAL A 594 6.55 -24.90 -46.57
C VAL A 594 6.38 -24.53 -48.05
N GLU A 595 5.87 -23.33 -48.32
CA GLU A 595 5.66 -22.84 -49.68
C GLU A 595 6.00 -21.34 -49.76
N SER A 596 6.54 -20.93 -50.90
CA SER A 596 6.80 -19.52 -51.23
C SER A 596 6.52 -19.29 -52.71
N GLY A 597 5.89 -18.17 -53.07
CA GLY A 597 5.58 -17.80 -54.46
C GLY A 597 4.52 -16.71 -54.57
N SER A 598 4.12 -16.35 -55.79
CA SER A 598 3.00 -15.43 -56.02
C SER A 598 1.64 -16.10 -55.78
N HIS A 599 0.57 -15.31 -55.69
CA HIS A 599 -0.79 -15.83 -55.55
C HIS A 599 -1.16 -16.80 -56.69
N GLU A 600 -0.87 -16.44 -57.95
CA GLU A 600 -1.17 -17.29 -59.10
C GLU A 600 -0.32 -18.57 -59.12
N GLU A 601 0.96 -18.47 -58.73
CA GLU A 601 1.87 -19.62 -58.67
C GLU A 601 1.45 -20.64 -57.60
N LEU A 602 1.00 -20.18 -56.44
CA LEU A 602 0.62 -21.05 -55.35
C LEU A 602 -0.77 -21.68 -55.54
N ILE A 603 -1.73 -20.95 -56.11
CA ILE A 603 -3.09 -21.48 -56.32
C ILE A 603 -3.16 -22.50 -57.46
N SER A 604 -2.25 -22.42 -58.43
CA SER A 604 -2.17 -23.36 -59.56
C SER A 604 -1.60 -24.74 -59.17
N LYS A 605 -0.96 -24.86 -58.00
CA LYS A 605 -0.37 -26.11 -57.51
C LYS A 605 -1.45 -27.01 -56.88
N PRO A 606 -1.64 -28.26 -57.37
CA PRO A 606 -2.72 -29.15 -56.93
C PRO A 606 -2.72 -29.51 -55.44
N ASN A 607 -1.53 -29.57 -54.81
CA ASN A 607 -1.35 -29.93 -53.39
C ASN A 607 -0.85 -28.74 -52.55
N SER A 608 -1.23 -27.51 -52.92
CA SER A 608 -0.74 -26.33 -52.20
C SER A 608 -1.38 -26.18 -50.81
N ALA A 609 -0.53 -26.00 -49.80
CA ALA A 609 -0.94 -25.60 -48.46
C ALA A 609 -1.63 -24.22 -48.46
N TYR A 610 -1.16 -23.29 -49.29
CA TYR A 610 -1.83 -22.01 -49.52
C TYR A 610 -3.23 -22.16 -50.11
N ALA A 611 -3.37 -22.93 -51.20
CA ALA A 611 -4.67 -23.14 -51.87
C ALA A 611 -5.71 -23.73 -50.91
N SER A 612 -5.29 -24.64 -50.03
CA SER A 612 -6.13 -25.25 -49.00
C SER A 612 -6.64 -24.22 -47.97
N LEU A 613 -5.77 -23.29 -47.52
CA LEU A 613 -6.16 -22.20 -46.60
C LEU A 613 -7.15 -21.23 -47.26
N VAL A 614 -6.95 -20.90 -48.54
CA VAL A 614 -7.84 -20.03 -49.32
C VAL A 614 -9.23 -20.65 -49.48
N GLN A 615 -9.32 -21.95 -49.77
CA GLN A 615 -10.59 -22.66 -49.89
C GLN A 615 -11.36 -22.71 -48.57
N LEU A 616 -10.68 -22.98 -47.45
CA LEU A 616 -11.27 -22.97 -46.12
C LEU A 616 -11.81 -21.58 -45.75
N GLN A 617 -11.06 -20.52 -46.10
CA GLN A 617 -11.50 -19.15 -45.85
C GLN A 617 -12.72 -18.78 -46.69
N HIS A 618 -12.75 -19.16 -47.98
CA HIS A 618 -13.91 -18.98 -48.86
C HIS A 618 -15.16 -19.69 -48.34
N ALA A 619 -15.03 -20.94 -47.89
CA ALA A 619 -16.14 -21.70 -47.30
C ALA A 619 -16.71 -21.02 -46.05
N ALA A 620 -15.86 -20.45 -45.19
CA ALA A 620 -16.29 -19.72 -44.00
C ALA A 620 -17.05 -18.42 -44.34
N SER A 621 -16.60 -17.66 -45.35
CA SER A 621 -17.30 -16.44 -45.79
C SER A 621 -18.58 -16.70 -46.60
N SER A 622 -18.73 -17.87 -47.22
CA SER A 622 -19.89 -18.23 -48.05
C SER A 622 -21.15 -18.58 -47.24
N HIS A 623 -21.01 -18.91 -45.95
CA HIS A 623 -22.13 -19.23 -45.05
C HIS A 623 -22.88 -18.00 -44.50
N LEU A 624 -22.47 -16.78 -44.82
CA LEU A 624 -23.07 -15.53 -44.33
C LEU A 624 -24.10 -14.88 -45.27
N HIS A 625 -24.36 -15.45 -46.45
CA HIS A 625 -25.41 -14.96 -47.36
C HIS A 625 -26.31 -16.12 -47.84
N PRO A 626 -27.57 -16.23 -47.39
CA PRO A 626 -28.55 -17.07 -48.07
C PRO A 626 -29.07 -16.32 -49.30
N SER A 627 -28.86 -16.92 -50.48
CA SER A 627 -29.47 -16.54 -51.75
C SER A 627 -31.00 -16.64 -51.67
N GLN A 628 -31.67 -15.52 -51.95
CA GLN A 628 -33.10 -15.47 -52.26
C GLN A 628 -33.32 -15.98 -53.69
N GLU A 629 -34.20 -16.98 -53.87
CA GLU A 629 -35.30 -16.99 -54.87
C GLU A 629 -36.14 -18.30 -54.77
N PRO A 630 -37.38 -18.33 -55.31
CA PRO A 630 -38.53 -18.95 -54.65
C PRO A 630 -38.97 -20.28 -55.28
N THR A 631 -39.44 -21.24 -54.47
CA THR A 631 -40.78 -21.86 -54.58
C THR A 631 -40.96 -23.09 -53.66
N MET A 632 -42.17 -23.13 -53.11
CA MET A 632 -42.94 -24.14 -52.36
C MET A 632 -42.34 -25.52 -52.00
N GLY A 633 -42.42 -25.82 -50.70
CA GLY A 633 -42.49 -27.18 -50.14
C GLY A 633 -42.33 -27.20 -48.62
N ARG A 634 -43.43 -27.07 -47.87
CA ARG A 634 -43.50 -27.25 -46.39
C ARG A 634 -43.16 -28.71 -46.02
N PRO A 635 -42.60 -29.02 -44.83
CA PRO A 635 -43.44 -29.06 -43.61
C PRO A 635 -42.83 -28.61 -42.26
N HIS A 636 -43.77 -28.19 -41.40
CA HIS A 636 -43.86 -28.23 -39.93
C HIS A 636 -42.80 -27.53 -39.04
N SER A 637 -43.09 -26.26 -38.72
CA SER A 637 -42.61 -25.54 -37.54
C SER A 637 -43.50 -25.83 -36.31
N ILE A 638 -42.90 -26.34 -35.24
CA ILE A 638 -43.50 -26.36 -33.91
C ILE A 638 -43.43 -24.96 -33.30
N ARG A 639 -44.58 -24.57 -32.77
CA ARG A 639 -44.97 -23.24 -32.28
C ARG A 639 -44.53 -23.09 -30.82
N TYR A 640 -43.83 -22.00 -30.49
CA TYR A 640 -43.95 -21.40 -29.17
C TYR A 640 -44.35 -19.93 -29.34
N SER A 641 -45.50 -19.63 -28.77
CA SER A 641 -46.28 -18.41 -28.98
C SER A 641 -45.70 -17.25 -28.16
N ARG A 642 -45.47 -16.13 -28.83
CA ARG A 642 -45.43 -14.80 -28.21
C ARG A 642 -46.86 -14.29 -28.12
N GLU A 643 -47.29 -13.94 -26.92
CA GLU A 643 -48.46 -13.11 -26.72
C GLU A 643 -48.06 -11.77 -26.11
N LEU A 644 -48.67 -10.73 -26.70
CA LEU A 644 -48.94 -9.41 -26.17
C LEU A 644 -47.77 -8.45 -25.93
N SER A 645 -47.78 -7.34 -26.67
CA SER A 645 -47.98 -6.01 -26.07
C SER A 645 -48.23 -4.95 -27.15
N ARG A 646 -49.49 -4.51 -27.24
CA ARG A 646 -49.85 -3.18 -27.73
C ARG A 646 -50.65 -2.51 -26.63
N THR A 647 -50.03 -1.58 -25.92
CA THR A 647 -50.70 -0.37 -25.42
C THR A 647 -49.67 0.67 -25.06
N THR A 648 -49.82 1.82 -25.69
CA THR A 648 -49.02 3.05 -25.61
C THR A 648 -49.27 3.81 -24.31
N THR A 649 -48.24 4.44 -23.73
CA THR A 649 -48.34 5.81 -23.17
C THR A 649 -46.96 6.43 -22.86
N ARG A 650 -46.65 7.51 -23.59
CA ARG A 650 -45.95 8.77 -23.21
C ARG A 650 -44.68 8.76 -22.35
N SER A 651 -43.56 8.98 -23.04
CA SER A 651 -42.56 10.05 -22.84
C SER A 651 -42.04 10.41 -21.43
N ARG A 652 -40.75 10.17 -21.20
CA ARG A 652 -39.73 11.20 -20.92
C ARG A 652 -38.33 10.59 -21.00
N GLY A 653 -37.43 11.24 -21.74
CA GLY A 653 -36.12 10.71 -22.09
C GLY A 653 -35.16 10.57 -20.90
N ALA A 654 -34.30 9.56 -20.99
CA ALA A 654 -33.04 9.49 -20.27
C ALA A 654 -32.05 8.72 -21.16
N SER A 655 -30.89 9.32 -21.35
CA SER A 655 -29.78 8.91 -22.20
C SER A 655 -29.26 7.50 -21.90
N PHE A 656 -29.01 6.73 -22.96
CA PHE A 656 -28.20 5.51 -22.94
C PHE A 656 -26.82 5.81 -22.33
N ARG A 657 -26.47 5.13 -21.24
CA ARG A 657 -25.11 5.08 -20.69
C ARG A 657 -24.65 3.63 -20.74
N SER A 658 -23.75 3.35 -21.68
CA SER A 658 -23.14 2.03 -21.91
C SER A 658 -22.19 1.67 -20.77
N GLU A 659 -22.24 0.39 -20.42
CA GLU A 659 -21.59 -0.30 -19.31
C GLU A 659 -20.05 -0.24 -19.39
N LYS A 660 -19.42 0.08 -18.27
CA LYS A 660 -17.97 -0.02 -18.06
C LYS A 660 -17.66 -1.34 -17.36
N SER A 661 -16.91 -2.20 -18.02
CA SER A 661 -16.27 -3.39 -17.45
C SER A 661 -14.78 -3.13 -17.23
N VAL A 662 -14.35 -2.92 -15.98
CA VAL A 662 -12.97 -3.20 -15.52
C VAL A 662 -13.01 -3.54 -14.02
N SER A 663 -12.46 -4.69 -13.66
CA SER A 663 -12.08 -5.09 -12.32
C SER A 663 -10.74 -4.46 -11.92
N GLY A 664 -10.65 -3.86 -10.72
CA GLY A 664 -9.38 -3.50 -10.11
C GLY A 664 -9.38 -2.16 -9.36
N ILE A 665 -9.55 -2.25 -8.03
CA ILE A 665 -9.08 -1.36 -6.96
C ILE A 665 -8.67 0.06 -7.42
N GLY A 666 -9.63 0.96 -7.46
CA GLY A 666 -9.41 2.39 -7.66
C GLY A 666 -10.64 3.14 -7.21
N ALA A 667 -10.51 3.92 -6.14
CA ALA A 667 -11.55 4.82 -5.68
C ALA A 667 -11.81 5.89 -6.76
N GLY A 668 -12.80 5.65 -7.61
CA GLY A 668 -13.17 6.56 -8.70
C GLY A 668 -14.50 6.17 -9.32
N GLY A 669 -15.59 6.69 -8.73
CA GLY A 669 -16.91 6.70 -9.37
C GLY A 669 -17.84 5.56 -8.98
N VAL A 670 -18.01 5.30 -7.68
CA VAL A 670 -19.24 4.65 -7.21
C VAL A 670 -20.29 5.76 -7.13
N GLU A 671 -21.41 5.63 -7.82
CA GLU A 671 -22.59 6.45 -7.52
C GLU A 671 -22.82 6.36 -6.01
N ASP A 672 -22.77 7.48 -5.31
CA ASP A 672 -23.07 7.58 -3.88
C ASP A 672 -24.49 7.03 -3.64
N VAL A 673 -24.60 5.73 -3.37
CA VAL A 673 -25.73 5.17 -2.66
C VAL A 673 -25.70 5.90 -1.32
N LYS A 674 -26.53 6.94 -1.19
CA LYS A 674 -26.65 7.75 0.03
C LYS A 674 -26.65 6.81 1.23
N SER A 675 -25.54 6.76 1.94
CA SER A 675 -25.42 5.95 3.14
C SER A 675 -26.46 6.46 4.13
N GLN A 676 -27.51 5.67 4.37
CA GLN A 676 -28.45 5.99 5.43
C GLN A 676 -27.69 5.98 6.75
N ASN A 677 -27.57 7.15 7.39
CA ASN A 677 -26.91 7.27 8.68
C ASN A 677 -27.69 6.45 9.72
N ILE A 678 -27.10 5.34 10.17
CA ILE A 678 -27.68 4.50 11.22
C ILE A 678 -27.51 5.22 12.55
N SER A 679 -28.60 5.37 13.30
CA SER A 679 -28.55 5.94 14.65
C SER A 679 -27.69 5.08 15.59
N ALA A 680 -26.83 5.73 16.38
CA ALA A 680 -26.00 5.06 17.40
C ALA A 680 -26.85 4.22 18.38
N GLY A 681 -28.08 4.64 18.69
CA GLY A 681 -28.98 3.90 19.56
C GLY A 681 -29.34 2.51 19.02
N ARG A 682 -29.54 2.39 17.70
CA ARG A 682 -29.78 1.09 17.03
C ARG A 682 -28.54 0.19 17.05
N LEU A 683 -27.35 0.79 17.04
CA LEU A 683 -26.09 0.07 17.12
C LEU A 683 -25.89 -0.56 18.52
N TYR A 684 -26.12 0.22 19.57
CA TYR A 684 -26.00 -0.26 20.95
C TYR A 684 -27.12 -1.21 21.36
N SER A 685 -28.32 -1.10 20.78
CA SER A 685 -29.41 -2.06 21.06
C SER A 685 -29.07 -3.50 20.68
N MET A 686 -28.09 -3.70 19.79
CA MET A 686 -27.61 -5.04 19.39
C MET A 686 -26.89 -5.79 20.52
N ILE A 687 -26.40 -5.08 21.55
CA ILE A 687 -25.78 -5.65 22.76
C ILE A 687 -26.83 -6.03 23.82
N SER A 688 -28.09 -5.61 23.68
CA SER A 688 -29.14 -5.78 24.71
C SER A 688 -29.26 -7.20 25.29
N PRO A 689 -29.07 -8.31 24.54
CA PRO A 689 -29.19 -9.65 25.13
C PRO A 689 -28.09 -9.99 26.14
N GLU A 690 -26.99 -9.24 26.17
CA GLU A 690 -25.84 -9.43 27.05
C GLU A 690 -25.69 -8.32 28.10
N TRP A 691 -26.77 -7.58 28.42
CA TRP A 691 -26.72 -6.37 29.24
C TRP A 691 -26.02 -6.55 30.61
N HIS A 692 -26.17 -7.71 31.27
CA HIS A 692 -25.54 -7.99 32.56
C HIS A 692 -24.00 -7.90 32.49
N TYR A 693 -23.39 -8.47 31.44
CA TYR A 693 -21.95 -8.35 31.22
C TYR A 693 -21.56 -6.91 30.90
N GLY A 694 -22.44 -6.17 30.21
CA GLY A 694 -22.23 -4.76 29.88
C GLY A 694 -22.17 -3.89 31.12
N VAL A 695 -23.09 -4.08 32.07
CA VAL A 695 -23.13 -3.34 33.34
C VAL A 695 -21.88 -3.64 34.19
N ILE A 696 -21.57 -4.92 34.41
CA ILE A 696 -20.38 -5.32 35.19
C ILE A 696 -19.10 -4.79 34.54
N GLY A 697 -18.97 -4.97 33.23
CA GLY A 697 -17.82 -4.48 32.46
C GLY A 697 -17.67 -2.96 32.55
N THR A 698 -18.77 -2.21 32.49
CA THR A 698 -18.77 -0.75 32.58
C THR A 698 -18.33 -0.25 33.95
N VAL A 699 -18.83 -0.85 35.04
CA VAL A 699 -18.41 -0.51 36.40
C VAL A 699 -16.91 -0.78 36.58
N CYS A 700 -16.43 -1.95 36.17
CA CYS A 700 -15.00 -2.27 36.25
C CYS A 700 -14.14 -1.37 35.35
N ALA A 701 -14.61 -1.00 34.16
CA ALA A 701 -13.91 -0.07 33.27
C ALA A 701 -13.78 1.33 33.90
N PHE A 702 -14.83 1.82 34.56
CA PHE A 702 -14.77 3.09 35.29
C PHE A 702 -13.75 3.05 36.44
N ILE A 703 -13.76 1.96 37.24
CA ILE A 703 -12.80 1.75 38.32
C ILE A 703 -11.36 1.68 37.79
N ALA A 704 -11.14 0.97 36.68
CA ALA A 704 -9.84 0.90 36.02
C ALA A 704 -9.34 2.29 35.58
N GLY A 705 -10.23 3.13 35.05
CA GLY A 705 -9.92 4.52 34.70
C GLY A 705 -9.59 5.40 35.91
N ALA A 706 -10.35 5.28 36.99
CA ALA A 706 -10.17 6.03 38.23
C ALA A 706 -8.85 5.71 38.97
N GLN A 707 -8.22 4.59 38.64
CA GLN A 707 -7.00 4.12 39.27
C GLN A 707 -5.78 5.02 39.00
N MET A 708 -5.68 5.61 37.81
CA MET A 708 -4.53 6.45 37.42
C MET A 708 -4.46 7.79 38.18
N PRO A 709 -5.57 8.52 38.37
CA PRO A 709 -5.58 9.70 39.23
C PRO A 709 -5.22 9.41 40.68
N LEU A 710 -5.80 8.35 41.26
CA LEU A 710 -5.49 7.92 42.63
C LEU A 710 -4.03 7.53 42.80
N PHE A 711 -3.44 6.92 41.78
CA PHE A 711 -2.01 6.63 41.74
C PHE A 711 -1.14 7.90 41.69
N ALA A 712 -1.55 8.91 40.92
CA ALA A 712 -0.88 10.20 40.88
C ALA A 712 -0.92 10.90 42.24
N LEU A 713 -2.07 10.88 42.93
CA LEU A 713 -2.24 11.39 44.30
C LEU A 713 -1.24 10.76 45.27
N GLY A 714 -1.13 9.44 45.26
CA GLY A 714 -0.23 8.70 46.15
C GLY A 714 1.24 9.09 45.97
N VAL A 715 1.69 9.28 44.72
CA VAL A 715 3.07 9.73 44.46
C VAL A 715 3.27 11.20 44.83
N SER A 716 2.27 12.05 44.62
CA SER A 716 2.33 13.46 45.05
C SER A 716 2.47 13.57 46.57
N GLN A 717 1.69 12.81 47.33
CA GLN A 717 1.79 12.75 48.80
C GLN A 717 3.15 12.21 49.27
N ALA A 718 3.70 11.21 48.58
CA ALA A 718 5.04 10.70 48.88
C ALA A 718 6.11 11.77 48.72
N LEU A 719 6.01 12.59 47.66
CA LEU A 719 6.96 13.65 47.35
C LEU A 719 6.97 14.75 48.43
N VAL A 720 5.78 15.13 48.93
CA VAL A 720 5.66 16.08 50.04
C VAL A 720 6.23 15.49 51.33
N SER A 721 5.98 14.20 51.59
CA SER A 721 6.47 13.51 52.78
C SER A 721 8.00 13.51 52.86
N TYR A 722 8.73 13.51 51.74
CA TYR A 722 10.20 13.52 51.74
C TYR A 722 10.86 14.75 52.38
N TYR A 723 10.11 15.84 52.57
CA TYR A 723 10.60 17.06 53.22
C TYR A 723 10.17 17.16 54.70
N MET A 724 9.52 16.14 55.25
CA MET A 724 9.13 16.05 56.66
C MET A 724 10.15 15.25 57.48
N ASP A 725 9.99 15.22 58.82
CA ASP A 725 10.85 14.44 59.72
C ASP A 725 10.78 12.94 59.43
N TRP A 726 11.87 12.21 59.73
CA TRP A 726 12.01 10.79 59.38
C TRP A 726 10.86 9.90 59.87
N ASP A 727 10.40 10.09 61.11
CA ASP A 727 9.34 9.26 61.68
C ASP A 727 8.02 9.46 60.95
N THR A 728 7.70 10.70 60.57
CA THR A 728 6.52 11.04 59.78
C THR A 728 6.63 10.52 58.35
N THR A 729 7.79 10.72 57.70
CA THR A 729 8.07 10.20 56.36
C THR A 729 7.92 8.68 56.32
N ARG A 730 8.51 7.98 57.28
CA ARG A 730 8.46 6.52 57.36
C ARG A 730 7.03 6.02 57.49
N HIS A 731 6.19 6.69 58.29
CA HIS A 731 4.79 6.34 58.47
C HIS A 731 3.99 6.56 57.17
N GLU A 732 4.07 7.75 56.57
CA GLU A 732 3.30 8.09 55.37
C GLU A 732 3.76 7.28 54.15
N VAL A 733 5.07 7.11 53.94
CA VAL A 733 5.59 6.28 52.85
C VAL A 733 5.16 4.82 53.00
N LYS A 734 5.18 4.26 54.22
CA LYS A 734 4.71 2.89 54.46
C LYS A 734 3.22 2.73 54.13
N LYS A 735 2.41 3.73 54.49
CA LYS A 735 0.97 3.77 54.14
C LYS A 735 0.78 3.84 52.63
N ILE A 736 1.52 4.68 51.92
CA ILE A 736 1.44 4.80 50.45
C ILE A 736 1.88 3.50 49.76
N CYS A 737 2.98 2.90 50.20
CA CYS A 737 3.46 1.62 49.69
C CYS A 737 2.42 0.50 49.90
N PHE A 738 1.76 0.47 51.05
CA PHE A 738 0.67 -0.46 51.32
C PHE A 738 -0.52 -0.24 50.37
N LEU A 739 -0.94 1.02 50.16
CA LEU A 739 -2.00 1.37 49.21
C LEU A 739 -1.65 0.97 47.78
N PHE A 740 -0.39 1.14 47.35
CA PHE A 740 0.05 0.68 46.02
C PHE A 740 0.05 -0.84 45.89
N CYS A 741 0.43 -1.59 46.93
CA CYS A 741 0.34 -3.05 46.92
C CYS A 741 -1.12 -3.54 46.85
N VAL A 742 -2.03 -2.92 47.59
CA VAL A 742 -3.48 -3.21 47.50
C VAL A 742 -4.00 -2.85 46.12
N GLY A 743 -3.62 -1.68 45.61
CA GLY A 743 -3.89 -1.23 44.24
C GLY A 743 -3.48 -2.29 43.23
N ALA A 744 -2.24 -2.76 43.28
CA ALA A 744 -1.66 -3.75 42.36
C ALA A 744 -2.55 -5.01 42.21
N VAL A 745 -3.01 -5.58 43.33
CA VAL A 745 -3.90 -6.75 43.35
C VAL A 745 -5.27 -6.41 42.75
N LEU A 746 -5.85 -5.27 43.15
CA LEU A 746 -7.13 -4.82 42.65
C LEU A 746 -7.10 -4.59 41.13
N THR A 747 -5.99 -4.05 40.59
CA THR A 747 -5.86 -3.78 39.14
C THR A 747 -6.04 -5.04 38.31
N VAL A 748 -5.50 -6.18 38.77
CA VAL A 748 -5.54 -7.46 38.04
C VAL A 748 -6.96 -7.95 37.97
N VAL A 749 -7.67 -7.92 39.10
CA VAL A 749 -9.05 -8.37 39.20
C VAL A 749 -9.97 -7.50 38.35
N VAL A 750 -9.86 -6.17 38.48
CA VAL A 750 -10.72 -5.22 37.76
C VAL A 750 -10.50 -5.32 36.24
N HIS A 751 -9.25 -5.38 35.76
CA HIS A 751 -8.96 -5.51 34.33
C HIS A 751 -9.36 -6.89 33.78
N ALA A 752 -9.16 -7.96 34.56
CA ALA A 752 -9.58 -9.31 34.17
C ALA A 752 -11.10 -9.38 33.98
N ILE A 753 -11.88 -8.84 34.92
CA ILE A 753 -13.35 -8.81 34.83
C ILE A 753 -13.78 -7.92 33.65
N ALA A 754 -13.30 -6.67 33.57
CA ALA A 754 -13.70 -5.71 32.53
C ALA A 754 -13.48 -6.27 31.12
N HIS A 755 -12.27 -6.73 30.80
CA HIS A 755 -11.95 -7.21 29.45
C HIS A 755 -12.53 -8.59 29.14
N THR A 756 -12.79 -9.42 30.14
CA THR A 756 -13.52 -10.69 29.92
C THR A 756 -14.98 -10.41 29.58
N CYS A 757 -15.65 -9.52 30.31
CA CYS A 757 -17.02 -9.12 30.05
C CYS A 757 -17.18 -8.50 28.65
N PHE A 758 -16.39 -7.48 28.31
CA PHE A 758 -16.42 -6.87 26.97
C PHE A 758 -15.95 -7.83 25.87
N GLY A 759 -14.98 -8.72 26.16
CA GLY A 759 -14.56 -9.77 25.23
C GLY A 759 -15.69 -10.73 24.88
N ILE A 760 -16.46 -11.20 25.88
CA ILE A 760 -17.62 -12.07 25.67
C ILE A 760 -18.70 -11.35 24.85
N ILE A 761 -19.03 -10.10 25.20
CA ILE A 761 -20.01 -9.29 24.48
C ILE A 761 -19.61 -9.14 23.01
N GLY A 762 -18.36 -8.74 22.75
CA GLY A 762 -17.85 -8.52 21.40
C GLY A 762 -17.86 -9.79 20.54
N GLU A 763 -17.46 -10.92 21.09
CA GLU A 763 -17.47 -12.20 20.34
C GLU A 763 -18.87 -12.73 20.09
N ARG A 764 -19.81 -12.56 21.03
CA ARG A 764 -21.23 -12.93 20.81
C ARG A 764 -21.89 -12.04 19.78
N LEU A 765 -21.65 -10.73 19.84
CA LEU A 765 -22.13 -9.78 18.85
C LEU A 765 -21.61 -10.16 17.46
N THR A 766 -20.30 -10.41 17.33
CA THR A 766 -19.69 -10.79 16.04
C THR A 766 -20.28 -12.09 15.49
N LEU A 767 -20.48 -13.12 16.33
CA LEU A 767 -21.09 -14.38 15.92
C LEU A 767 -22.52 -14.16 15.42
N ARG A 768 -23.35 -13.44 16.19
CA ARG A 768 -24.74 -13.14 15.83
C ARG A 768 -24.82 -12.34 14.53
N MET A 769 -23.92 -11.38 14.36
CA MET A 769 -23.88 -10.53 13.16
C MET A 769 -23.52 -11.30 11.91
N ARG A 770 -22.49 -12.14 11.97
CA ARG A 770 -22.13 -13.00 10.84
C ARG A 770 -23.23 -13.99 10.50
N GLU A 771 -23.88 -14.60 11.50
CA GLU A 771 -25.02 -15.49 11.28
C GLU A 771 -26.20 -14.77 10.61
N MET A 772 -26.58 -13.59 11.10
CA MET A 772 -27.68 -12.79 10.53
C MET A 772 -27.36 -12.29 9.13
N MET A 773 -26.15 -11.78 8.90
CA MET A 773 -25.71 -11.32 7.59
C MET A 773 -25.69 -12.46 6.58
N PHE A 774 -25.10 -13.60 6.94
CA PHE A 774 -25.03 -14.76 6.06
C PHE A 774 -26.43 -15.31 5.75
N SER A 775 -27.30 -15.43 6.76
CA SER A 775 -28.70 -15.84 6.54
C SER A 775 -29.48 -14.86 5.67
N ALA A 776 -29.26 -13.55 5.82
CA ALA A 776 -29.90 -12.54 4.99
C ALA A 776 -29.40 -12.57 3.54
N MET A 777 -28.09 -12.75 3.33
CA MET A 777 -27.50 -12.88 1.99
C MET A 777 -28.11 -14.05 1.22
N LEU A 778 -28.22 -15.23 1.84
CA LEU A 778 -28.76 -16.43 1.18
C LEU A 778 -30.25 -16.32 0.79
N ARG A 779 -31.00 -15.38 1.39
CA ARG A 779 -32.42 -15.12 1.08
C ARG A 779 -32.62 -14.20 -0.13
N ASN A 780 -31.56 -13.60 -0.66
CA ASN A 780 -31.66 -12.76 -1.85
C ASN A 780 -31.92 -13.62 -3.10
N GLU A 781 -32.52 -12.98 -4.11
CA GLU A 781 -32.76 -13.60 -5.42
C GLU A 781 -31.45 -13.84 -6.18
N ILE A 782 -31.44 -14.83 -7.09
CA ILE A 782 -30.24 -15.21 -7.87
C ILE A 782 -29.65 -14.02 -8.63
N GLY A 783 -30.51 -13.14 -9.18
CA GLY A 783 -30.08 -11.96 -9.92
C GLY A 783 -29.23 -10.99 -9.10
N TRP A 784 -29.42 -10.95 -7.77
CA TRP A 784 -28.58 -10.14 -6.87
C TRP A 784 -27.12 -10.64 -6.84
N PHE A 785 -26.91 -11.96 -6.98
CA PHE A 785 -25.57 -12.56 -7.01
C PHE A 785 -24.90 -12.47 -8.38
N ASP A 786 -25.65 -12.17 -9.44
CA ASP A 786 -25.12 -11.97 -10.79
C ASP A 786 -24.47 -10.57 -10.94
N GLU A 787 -24.71 -9.63 -10.00
CA GLU A 787 -24.06 -8.33 -9.98
C GLU A 787 -22.55 -8.45 -9.65
N MET A 788 -21.69 -7.76 -10.41
CA MET A 788 -20.23 -7.81 -10.20
C MET A 788 -19.79 -7.34 -8.79
N ASN A 789 -20.58 -6.51 -8.13
CA ASN A 789 -20.31 -6.03 -6.76
C ASN A 789 -20.58 -7.08 -5.68
N ASN A 790 -21.30 -8.15 -6.01
CA ASN A 790 -21.74 -9.20 -5.09
C ASN A 790 -21.08 -10.54 -5.41
N SER A 791 -19.83 -10.51 -5.89
CA SER A 791 -19.03 -11.73 -6.08
C SER A 791 -18.80 -12.47 -4.76
N SER A 792 -18.59 -13.78 -4.83
CA SER A 792 -18.40 -14.65 -3.66
C SER A 792 -17.29 -14.17 -2.72
N SER A 793 -16.15 -13.78 -3.28
CA SER A 793 -15.01 -13.26 -2.52
C SER A 793 -15.30 -11.89 -1.88
N THR A 794 -16.04 -11.01 -2.56
CA THR A 794 -16.45 -9.71 -2.02
C THR A 794 -17.42 -9.87 -0.86
N LEU A 795 -18.40 -10.76 -0.99
CA LEU A 795 -19.38 -11.04 0.07
C LEU A 795 -18.75 -11.75 1.27
N ALA A 796 -17.86 -12.72 1.04
CA ALA A 796 -17.07 -13.37 2.09
C ALA A 796 -16.19 -12.36 2.84
N SER A 797 -15.58 -11.42 2.12
CA SER A 797 -14.82 -10.32 2.72
C SER A 797 -15.71 -9.40 3.58
N ARG A 798 -16.90 -9.01 3.10
CA ARG A 798 -17.86 -8.19 3.88
C ARG A 798 -18.31 -8.88 5.18
N LEU A 799 -18.53 -10.21 5.15
CA LEU A 799 -18.82 -11.00 6.36
C LEU A 799 -17.67 -10.96 7.39
N GLU A 800 -16.43 -10.81 6.92
CA GLU A 800 -15.27 -10.64 7.80
C GLU A 800 -15.15 -9.21 8.32
N SER A 801 -15.08 -8.24 7.41
CA SER A 801 -14.76 -6.84 7.69
C SER A 801 -15.87 -6.13 8.44
N ASP A 802 -17.11 -6.23 7.99
CA ASP A 802 -18.18 -5.36 8.49
C ASP A 802 -18.60 -5.78 9.89
N ALA A 803 -18.63 -7.10 10.14
CA ALA A 803 -18.89 -7.64 11.46
C ALA A 803 -17.79 -7.28 12.48
N THR A 804 -16.52 -7.26 12.06
CA THR A 804 -15.40 -6.88 12.94
C THR A 804 -15.31 -5.38 13.17
N LEU A 805 -15.64 -4.57 12.16
CA LEU A 805 -15.78 -3.11 12.29
C LEU A 805 -16.88 -2.76 13.28
N LEU A 806 -18.04 -3.40 13.17
CA LEU A 806 -19.15 -3.20 14.09
C LEU A 806 -18.75 -3.53 15.54
N ARG A 807 -18.10 -4.69 15.77
CA ARG A 807 -17.53 -5.06 17.08
C ARG A 807 -16.58 -3.98 17.60
N THR A 808 -15.70 -3.49 16.73
CA THR A 808 -14.68 -2.49 17.10
C THR A 808 -15.34 -1.21 17.61
N VAL A 809 -16.32 -0.69 16.86
CA VAL A 809 -17.04 0.55 17.21
C VAL A 809 -17.85 0.39 18.50
N VAL A 810 -18.62 -0.69 18.59
CA VAL A 810 -19.63 -0.88 19.65
C VAL A 810 -19.03 -1.33 20.97
N VAL A 811 -17.97 -2.14 20.93
CA VAL A 811 -17.42 -2.82 22.13
C VAL A 811 -16.01 -2.34 22.45
N ASP A 812 -15.07 -2.50 21.52
CA ASP A 812 -13.66 -2.24 21.81
C ASP A 812 -13.40 -0.74 22.06
N ARG A 813 -14.03 0.17 21.29
CA ARG A 813 -13.94 1.63 21.50
C ARG A 813 -14.70 2.10 22.73
N SER A 814 -15.89 1.56 22.97
CA SER A 814 -16.69 1.90 24.16
C SER A 814 -15.98 1.57 25.46
N THR A 815 -15.25 0.45 25.51
CA THR A 815 -14.44 0.07 26.69
C THR A 815 -13.40 1.14 27.01
N ILE A 816 -12.66 1.60 26.00
CA ILE A 816 -11.62 2.64 26.15
C ILE A 816 -12.27 3.98 26.52
N LEU A 817 -13.39 4.32 25.89
CA LEU A 817 -14.11 5.57 26.19
C LEU A 817 -14.61 5.60 27.63
N LEU A 818 -15.16 4.50 28.14
CA LEU A 818 -15.61 4.39 29.54
C LEU A 818 -14.45 4.50 30.53
N GLN A 819 -13.30 3.89 30.23
CA GLN A 819 -12.08 4.06 31.04
C GLN A 819 -11.62 5.53 31.05
N ASN A 820 -11.61 6.19 29.88
CA ASN A 820 -11.25 7.60 29.77
C ASN A 820 -12.23 8.53 30.51
N VAL A 821 -13.53 8.21 30.50
CA VAL A 821 -14.52 8.93 31.30
C VAL A 821 -14.24 8.76 32.79
N GLY A 822 -13.94 7.53 33.25
CA GLY A 822 -13.58 7.28 34.65
C GLY A 822 -12.31 8.01 35.08
N LEU A 823 -11.30 8.04 34.21
CA LEU A 823 -10.08 8.83 34.36
C LEU A 823 -10.42 10.32 34.54
N VAL A 824 -11.06 10.93 33.55
CA VAL A 824 -11.36 12.38 33.52
C VAL A 824 -12.27 12.78 34.69
N ALA A 825 -13.31 12.01 34.98
CA ALA A 825 -14.23 12.30 36.08
C ALA A 825 -13.50 12.29 37.42
N THR A 826 -12.70 11.25 37.69
CA THR A 826 -11.95 11.14 38.94
C THR A 826 -10.88 12.23 39.05
N SER A 827 -10.16 12.52 37.96
CA SER A 827 -9.19 13.62 37.89
C SER A 827 -9.80 14.97 38.22
N PHE A 828 -10.95 15.31 37.64
CA PHE A 828 -11.60 16.59 37.91
C PHE A 828 -12.17 16.65 39.33
N ILE A 829 -12.79 15.57 39.82
CA ILE A 829 -13.29 15.52 41.20
C ILE A 829 -12.14 15.81 42.18
N ILE A 830 -11.01 15.12 42.02
CA ILE A 830 -9.85 15.35 42.87
C ILE A 830 -9.32 16.78 42.69
N ALA A 831 -9.12 17.26 41.46
CA ALA A 831 -8.61 18.60 41.20
C ALA A 831 -9.49 19.72 41.80
N PHE A 832 -10.82 19.63 41.68
CA PHE A 832 -11.76 20.62 42.22
C PHE A 832 -11.82 20.59 43.75
N ILE A 833 -11.78 19.40 44.37
CA ILE A 833 -11.68 19.24 45.83
C ILE A 833 -10.39 19.90 46.34
N LEU A 834 -9.31 19.76 45.59
CA LEU A 834 -8.00 20.23 45.96
C LEU A 834 -7.84 21.76 45.79
N ASN A 835 -8.10 22.32 44.59
CA ASN A 835 -8.13 23.77 44.37
C ASN A 835 -8.89 24.16 43.09
N TRP A 836 -10.17 24.53 43.24
CA TRP A 836 -11.01 24.92 42.11
C TRP A 836 -10.48 26.09 41.26
N ARG A 837 -9.75 27.06 41.85
CA ARG A 837 -9.23 28.22 41.11
C ARG A 837 -8.11 27.82 40.15
N LEU A 838 -7.21 26.95 40.59
CA LEU A 838 -6.16 26.39 39.74
C LEU A 838 -6.76 25.51 38.64
N THR A 839 -7.75 24.69 38.99
CA THR A 839 -8.44 23.81 38.04
C THR A 839 -9.10 24.60 36.90
N LEU A 840 -9.72 25.76 37.17
CA LEU A 840 -10.33 26.59 36.11
C LEU A 840 -9.32 27.15 35.12
N VAL A 841 -8.15 27.62 35.58
CA VAL A 841 -7.08 28.12 34.69
C VAL A 841 -6.59 27.01 33.77
N VAL A 842 -6.45 25.82 34.33
CA VAL A 842 -6.01 24.64 33.60
C VAL A 842 -7.05 24.17 32.58
N ILE A 843 -8.35 24.15 32.94
CA ILE A 843 -9.44 23.85 32.02
C ILE A 843 -9.48 24.86 30.86
N ALA A 844 -9.20 26.15 31.13
CA ALA A 844 -9.15 27.17 30.09
C ALA A 844 -8.04 26.93 29.05
N MET A 845 -6.98 26.20 29.40
CA MET A 845 -5.91 25.80 28.47
C MET A 845 -6.23 24.54 27.66
N TYR A 846 -7.22 23.75 28.10
CA TYR A 846 -7.54 22.47 27.48
C TYR A 846 -7.97 22.58 26.00
N PRO A 847 -8.79 23.56 25.58
CA PRO A 847 -9.11 23.74 24.16
C PRO A 847 -7.87 23.98 23.27
N LEU A 848 -6.86 24.69 23.78
CA LEU A 848 -5.62 24.94 23.05
C LEU A 848 -4.82 23.64 22.86
N ILE A 849 -4.66 22.85 23.93
CA ILE A 849 -4.00 21.54 23.88
C ILE A 849 -4.74 20.58 22.93
N VAL A 850 -6.06 20.51 23.05
CA VAL A 850 -6.91 19.67 22.19
C VAL A 850 -6.83 20.13 20.73
N SER A 851 -6.84 21.43 20.46
CA SER A 851 -6.69 21.96 19.10
C SER A 851 -5.32 21.60 18.51
N GLY A 852 -4.26 21.58 19.32
CA GLY A 852 -2.93 21.11 18.92
C GLY A 852 -2.93 19.64 18.51
N HIS A 853 -3.45 18.75 19.36
CA HIS A 853 -3.55 17.32 19.07
C HIS A 853 -4.50 16.99 17.92
N ILE A 854 -5.61 17.72 17.79
CA ILE A 854 -6.52 17.58 16.65
C ILE A 854 -5.80 18.02 15.38
N SER A 855 -5.06 19.13 15.41
CA SER A 855 -4.28 19.60 14.24
C SER A 855 -3.21 18.58 13.86
N GLU A 856 -2.45 18.06 14.83
CA GLU A 856 -1.48 16.96 14.64
C GLU A 856 -2.16 15.73 14.01
N LYS A 857 -3.27 15.27 14.58
CA LYS A 857 -3.96 14.06 14.10
C LYS A 857 -4.62 14.26 12.74
N LEU A 858 -5.32 15.38 12.51
CA LEU A 858 -5.92 15.71 11.21
C LEU A 858 -4.83 15.81 10.13
N PHE A 859 -3.68 16.36 10.51
CA PHE A 859 -2.55 16.47 9.60
C PHE A 859 -1.91 15.11 9.29
N MET A 860 -1.69 14.26 10.30
CA MET A 860 -1.13 12.91 10.15
C MET A 860 -2.10 11.92 9.47
N SER A 861 -3.41 12.04 9.72
CA SER A 861 -4.44 11.14 9.15
C SER A 861 -4.95 11.57 7.77
N GLY A 862 -4.85 12.85 7.40
CA GLY A 862 -5.32 13.38 6.12
C GLY A 862 -4.43 13.07 4.92
N PHE A 863 -3.18 12.61 5.11
CA PHE A 863 -2.22 12.49 4.00
C PHE A 863 -1.90 11.08 3.49
N GLY A 864 -2.42 10.03 4.11
CA GLY A 864 -2.53 8.71 3.47
C GLY A 864 -3.63 8.63 2.41
N GLY A 865 -4.64 9.51 2.49
CA GLY A 865 -5.86 9.45 1.66
C GLY A 865 -5.78 10.18 0.31
N ASP A 866 -4.90 11.16 0.14
CA ASP A 866 -4.83 11.98 -1.09
C ASP A 866 -3.49 11.94 -1.83
N LEU A 867 -2.44 11.33 -1.27
CA LEU A 867 -1.15 11.21 -1.98
C LEU A 867 -1.30 10.27 -3.19
N SER A 868 -2.06 9.17 -3.03
CA SER A 868 -2.41 8.29 -4.15
C SER A 868 -3.19 9.04 -5.23
N LYS A 869 -4.10 9.95 -4.85
CA LYS A 869 -4.85 10.79 -5.78
C LYS A 869 -3.97 11.82 -6.49
N ALA A 870 -3.01 12.42 -5.79
CA ALA A 870 -2.03 13.33 -6.38
C ALA A 870 -1.11 12.62 -7.38
N TYR A 871 -0.70 11.39 -7.08
CA TYR A 871 0.10 10.55 -7.98
C TYR A 871 -0.73 9.75 -9.00
N LEU A 872 -2.06 9.85 -8.97
CA LEU A 872 -2.93 8.98 -9.76
C LEU A 872 -2.66 9.11 -11.26
N ARG A 873 -2.50 10.34 -11.76
CA ARG A 873 -2.14 10.57 -13.17
C ARG A 873 -0.78 9.99 -13.53
N ALA A 874 0.23 10.25 -12.70
CA ALA A 874 1.57 9.70 -12.91
C ALA A 874 1.55 8.16 -12.90
N ASN A 875 0.86 7.55 -11.94
CA ASN A 875 0.75 6.09 -11.80
C ASN A 875 -0.04 5.46 -12.95
N MET A 876 -1.13 6.08 -13.38
CA MET A 876 -1.89 5.65 -14.56
C MET A 876 -1.01 5.68 -15.81
N PHE A 877 -0.28 6.78 -16.01
CA PHE A 877 0.61 6.93 -17.15
C PHE A 877 1.75 5.89 -17.14
N ALA A 878 2.39 5.68 -15.99
CA ALA A 878 3.41 4.64 -15.82
C ALA A 878 2.83 3.23 -16.08
N GLY A 879 1.64 2.94 -15.55
CA GLY A 879 0.96 1.67 -15.78
C GLY A 879 0.60 1.44 -17.24
N GLU A 880 0.19 2.48 -17.97
CA GLU A 880 -0.10 2.41 -19.40
C GLU A 880 1.17 2.19 -20.24
N ALA A 881 2.27 2.86 -19.90
CA ALA A 881 3.55 2.67 -20.56
C ALA A 881 4.07 1.24 -20.39
N VAL A 882 4.00 0.70 -19.17
CA VAL A 882 4.44 -0.68 -18.88
C VAL A 882 3.49 -1.71 -19.49
N SER A 883 2.17 -1.47 -19.45
CA SER A 883 1.17 -2.35 -20.09
C SER A 883 1.36 -2.43 -21.60
N ASN A 884 1.89 -1.37 -22.22
CA ASN A 884 2.13 -1.29 -23.66
C ASN A 884 3.64 -1.26 -23.98
N ILE A 885 4.46 -1.92 -23.16
CA ILE A 885 5.94 -1.86 -23.26
C ILE A 885 6.46 -2.21 -24.65
N ARG A 886 5.86 -3.20 -25.33
CA ARG A 886 6.25 -3.57 -26.71
C ARG A 886 6.06 -2.42 -27.70
N THR A 887 5.02 -1.61 -27.53
CA THR A 887 4.79 -0.41 -28.34
C THR A 887 5.82 0.67 -27.99
N VAL A 888 6.07 0.91 -26.70
CA VAL A 888 7.09 1.89 -26.28
C VAL A 888 8.47 1.52 -26.85
N ALA A 889 8.83 0.23 -26.78
CA ALA A 889 10.09 -0.32 -27.27
C ALA A 889 10.24 -0.26 -28.80
N ALA A 890 9.18 -0.58 -29.57
CA ALA A 890 9.17 -0.50 -31.04
C ALA A 890 9.44 0.93 -31.56
N PHE A 891 8.95 1.93 -30.83
CA PHE A 891 9.11 3.34 -31.19
C PHE A 891 10.29 4.02 -30.50
N CYS A 892 11.06 3.31 -29.67
CA CYS A 892 12.16 3.85 -28.86
C CYS A 892 11.75 5.11 -28.08
N ALA A 893 10.56 5.07 -27.50
CA ALA A 893 9.92 6.20 -26.83
C ALA A 893 10.14 6.17 -25.30
N GLU A 894 11.04 5.34 -24.80
CA GLU A 894 11.31 5.16 -23.35
C GLU A 894 11.68 6.50 -22.71
N GLU A 895 12.55 7.28 -23.36
CA GLU A 895 12.99 8.59 -22.89
C GLU A 895 11.84 9.60 -22.83
N LYS A 896 10.99 9.61 -23.87
CA LYS A 896 9.79 10.47 -23.93
C LYS A 896 8.82 10.12 -22.78
N VAL A 897 8.59 8.84 -22.52
CA VAL A 897 7.77 8.38 -21.40
C VAL A 897 8.37 8.82 -20.07
N THR A 898 9.69 8.68 -19.88
CA THR A 898 10.33 9.14 -18.64
C THR A 898 10.22 10.65 -18.43
N ASP A 899 10.33 11.46 -19.48
CA ASP A 899 10.17 12.92 -19.39
C ASP A 899 8.72 13.32 -19.08
N LEU A 900 7.73 12.69 -19.73
CA LEU A 900 6.31 12.91 -19.43
C LEU A 900 5.99 12.54 -17.98
N TYR A 901 6.48 11.40 -17.51
CA TYR A 901 6.34 10.99 -16.11
C TYR A 901 7.01 12.01 -15.17
N ALA A 902 8.19 12.53 -15.52
CA ALA A 902 8.89 13.54 -14.71
C ALA A 902 8.08 14.83 -14.56
N ARG A 903 7.42 15.28 -15.64
CA ARG A 903 6.52 16.45 -15.60
C ARG A 903 5.32 16.22 -14.70
N GLU A 904 4.70 15.04 -14.76
CA GLU A 904 3.57 14.67 -13.90
C GLU A 904 3.94 14.56 -12.42
N LEU A 905 5.21 14.28 -12.09
CA LEU A 905 5.70 14.26 -10.70
C LEU A 905 5.93 15.65 -10.09
N VAL A 906 6.03 16.72 -10.89
CA VAL A 906 6.35 18.09 -10.40
C VAL A 906 5.28 18.62 -9.46
N GLU A 907 4.00 18.47 -9.82
CA GLU A 907 2.89 18.98 -9.02
C GLU A 907 2.71 18.24 -7.69
N PRO A 908 2.74 16.89 -7.65
CA PRO A 908 2.82 16.13 -6.41
C PRO A 908 4.00 16.53 -5.52
N ALA A 909 5.19 16.74 -6.10
CA ALA A 909 6.38 17.14 -5.35
C ALA A 909 6.21 18.53 -4.69
N LYS A 910 5.66 19.52 -5.41
CA LYS A 910 5.37 20.86 -4.86
C LYS A 910 4.35 20.81 -3.72
N ARG A 911 3.27 20.03 -3.88
CA ARG A 911 2.25 19.84 -2.84
C ARG A 911 2.83 19.14 -1.62
N SER A 912 3.68 18.13 -1.81
CA SER A 912 4.31 17.41 -0.70
C SER A 912 5.28 18.30 0.09
N PHE A 913 6.00 19.21 -0.56
CA PHE A 913 6.82 20.21 0.15
C PHE A 913 5.98 21.15 1.03
N SER A 914 4.95 21.79 0.45
CA SER A 914 4.10 22.71 1.21
C SER A 914 3.40 21.99 2.35
N ARG A 915 2.94 20.76 2.12
CA ARG A 915 2.46 19.87 3.17
C ARG A 915 3.52 19.74 4.26
N GLY A 916 4.73 19.30 3.92
CA GLY A 916 5.73 18.97 4.92
C GLY A 916 6.06 20.11 5.86
N GLN A 917 6.05 21.34 5.33
CA GLN A 917 6.19 22.55 6.14
C GLN A 917 4.97 22.80 7.03
N THR A 918 3.76 22.75 6.49
CA THR A 918 2.53 22.92 7.29
C THR A 918 2.43 21.87 8.40
N ALA A 919 2.86 20.64 8.12
CA ALA A 919 2.95 19.54 9.09
C ALA A 919 3.80 19.90 10.28
N GLY A 920 5.05 20.28 10.00
CA GLY A 920 6.03 20.53 11.02
C GLY A 920 5.70 21.79 11.82
N ILE A 921 5.15 22.83 11.19
CA ILE A 921 4.69 24.03 11.89
C ILE A 921 3.54 23.70 12.83
N LEU A 922 2.50 22.99 12.37
CA LEU A 922 1.37 22.61 13.22
C LEU A 922 1.82 21.68 14.36
N TYR A 923 2.72 20.74 14.07
CA TYR A 923 3.29 19.87 15.07
C TYR A 923 4.07 20.66 16.13
N GLY A 924 4.95 21.57 15.72
CA GLY A 924 5.71 22.39 16.65
C GLY A 924 4.84 23.34 17.46
N VAL A 925 3.80 23.94 16.86
CA VAL A 925 2.84 24.79 17.57
C VAL A 925 2.03 23.98 18.59
N SER A 926 1.64 22.75 18.25
CA SER A 926 1.00 21.82 19.18
C SER A 926 1.90 21.55 20.39
N GLN A 927 3.16 21.17 20.14
CA GLN A 927 4.14 20.94 21.21
C GLN A 927 4.37 22.19 22.06
N PHE A 928 4.47 23.37 21.43
CA PHE A 928 4.59 24.64 22.13
C PHE A 928 3.43 24.87 23.11
N PHE A 929 2.18 24.67 22.68
CA PHE A 929 1.03 24.86 23.56
C PHE A 929 1.00 23.84 24.70
N ILE A 930 1.38 22.59 24.44
CA ILE A 930 1.48 21.56 25.48
C ILE A 930 2.48 22.00 26.56
N PHE A 931 3.72 22.34 26.19
CA PHE A 931 4.75 22.68 27.17
C PHE A 931 4.56 24.06 27.84
N SER A 932 4.05 25.05 27.10
CA SER A 932 3.77 26.38 27.64
C SER A 932 2.57 26.41 28.60
N SER A 933 1.61 25.49 28.44
CA SER A 933 0.50 25.34 29.39
C SER A 933 1.00 25.07 30.81
N TYR A 934 2.08 24.32 30.96
CA TYR A 934 2.73 24.07 32.25
C TYR A 934 3.36 25.33 32.83
N ALA A 935 3.99 26.16 32.01
CA ALA A 935 4.56 27.43 32.44
C ALA A 935 3.48 28.38 32.97
N LEU A 936 2.35 28.48 32.27
CA LEU A 936 1.23 29.32 32.69
C LEU A 936 0.61 28.83 34.00
N ALA A 937 0.39 27.52 34.11
CA ALA A 937 -0.12 26.92 35.34
C ALA A 937 0.83 27.19 36.52
N LEU A 938 2.15 27.12 36.32
CA LEU A 938 3.14 27.44 37.34
C LEU A 938 3.20 28.90 37.74
N TRP A 939 3.12 29.78 36.76
CA TRP A 939 3.08 31.21 37.02
C TRP A 939 1.84 31.58 37.84
N TYR A 940 0.68 31.01 37.51
CA TYR A 940 -0.53 31.22 38.29
C TYR A 940 -0.42 30.65 39.69
N VAL A 941 0.16 29.45 39.83
CA VAL A 941 0.49 28.86 41.14
C VAL A 941 1.33 29.84 41.96
N ALA A 942 2.41 30.40 41.40
CA ALA A 942 3.27 31.37 42.09
C ALA A 942 2.50 32.59 42.62
N GLN A 943 1.50 33.07 41.87
CA GLN A 943 0.63 34.17 42.31
C GLN A 943 -0.31 33.74 43.44
N VAL A 944 -0.90 32.56 43.34
CA VAL A 944 -1.72 31.99 44.42
C VAL A 944 -0.89 31.89 45.72
N PHE A 945 0.39 31.49 45.63
CA PHE A 945 1.32 31.48 46.76
C PHE A 945 1.58 32.86 47.38
N SER A 946 1.57 33.95 46.60
CA SER A 946 1.75 35.30 47.16
C SER A 946 0.52 35.85 47.89
N TYR A 947 -0.68 35.31 47.62
CA TYR A 947 -1.94 35.78 48.22
C TYR A 947 -2.43 34.92 49.41
N LEU A 948 -1.94 33.70 49.60
CA LEU A 948 -2.42 32.77 50.64
C LEU A 948 -1.45 32.64 51.83
N ASN A 949 -2.00 32.70 53.05
CA ASN A 949 -1.27 32.38 54.29
C ASN A 949 -0.83 30.91 54.32
N CYS A 950 0.31 30.68 54.98
CA CYS A 950 1.20 29.50 54.97
C CYS A 950 0.57 28.09 55.00
N SER A 951 -0.67 27.91 55.48
CA SER A 951 -1.31 26.57 55.59
C SER A 951 -1.85 26.04 54.25
N SER A 952 -2.26 26.91 53.32
CA SER A 952 -2.76 26.50 52.00
C SER A 952 -1.65 26.28 50.96
N CYS A 953 -0.40 26.59 51.31
CA CYS A 953 0.78 26.52 50.45
C CYS A 953 1.21 25.06 50.16
N CYS A 954 1.30 24.19 51.16
CA CYS A 954 1.62 22.76 50.96
C CYS A 954 0.57 22.04 50.09
N PHE A 955 -0.66 22.54 50.12
CA PHE A 955 -1.78 22.00 49.35
C PHE A 955 -1.59 22.26 47.84
N VAL A 956 -1.21 23.47 47.44
CA VAL A 956 -1.08 23.85 46.01
C VAL A 956 0.09 23.14 45.31
N VAL A 957 1.18 22.85 46.03
CA VAL A 957 2.34 22.10 45.48
C VAL A 957 1.92 20.70 45.06
N GLY A 958 1.26 19.93 45.96
CA GLY A 958 0.81 18.57 45.66
C GLY A 958 -0.20 18.50 44.51
N ASN A 959 -1.06 19.52 44.39
CA ASN A 959 -2.10 19.62 43.36
C ASN A 959 -1.55 19.85 41.95
N PHE A 960 -0.41 20.54 41.85
CA PHE A 960 0.26 20.78 40.59
C PHE A 960 0.94 19.51 40.05
N PHE A 961 1.57 18.70 40.93
CA PHE A 961 2.19 17.43 40.56
C PHE A 961 1.18 16.36 40.11
N GLU A 962 -0.02 16.39 40.66
CA GLU A 962 -1.06 15.39 40.41
C GLU A 962 -1.68 15.51 39.01
N TRP A 963 -1.84 16.74 38.50
CA TRP A 963 -2.35 17.00 37.16
C TRP A 963 -1.26 16.86 36.07
N GLN A 964 -0.04 17.32 36.34
CA GLN A 964 1.12 17.20 35.43
C GLN A 964 1.42 15.74 35.03
N ARG A 965 1.19 14.80 35.95
CA ARG A 965 1.47 13.38 35.72
C ARG A 965 0.46 12.70 34.80
N GLN A 966 -0.79 13.18 34.79
CA GLN A 966 -1.86 12.60 33.95
C GLN A 966 -1.68 12.96 32.47
N LEU A 967 -1.07 14.10 32.18
CA LEU A 967 -0.73 14.53 30.82
C LEU A 967 0.58 13.91 30.30
N ALA A 968 1.55 13.59 31.18
CA ALA A 968 2.82 12.98 30.76
C ALA A 968 2.73 11.45 30.51
N PHE A 969 1.64 10.81 30.95
CA PHE A 969 1.36 9.38 30.74
C PHE A 969 0.30 9.09 29.66
N GLN A 970 -0.30 10.14 29.08
CA GLN A 970 -0.95 10.07 27.76
C GLN A 970 0.07 10.40 26.67
#